data_AF-A0A5E4NY26-F1
#
_entry.id   AF-A0A5E4NY26-F1
#
_cell.length_a   1.000
_cell.length_b   1.000
_cell.length_c   1.000
_cell.angle_alpha   90.00
_cell.angle_beta   90.00
_cell.angle_gamma   90.00
#
_symmetry.space_group_name_H-M   'P 1'
#
loop_
_entity.id
_entity.type
_entity.pdbx_description
1 polymer ?
#
loop_
_entity_poly.entity_id
_entity_poly.type
_entity_poly.pdbx_seq_one_letter_code
_entity_poly.pdbx_strand_id
1 'polypeptide(L)'
;MHTSRLLPLSACLAAVVCCHPGLAVAAEFANGLSPCKSTFANPSAETPSQIAALDLLGSVTQLAAAHGRAVLATNLERTVAINNKASPAVRANALVDAQITDSNAFSLADGLGATLADIYQRKARFESDDDGVTKRCGEIAPSVSAIIALANGLSGSDSNAGKLGFANGLRGAYTPPPEGTYDVLGKAYGHPAGSPGADKYGNSRPFQTAPLDAASGPRIETYDAMDFYGLSFNTRAVLAGATAAQKAAGINGSDLTNSPSFPSGHTTFGYTESLILAMMVPERFQALAYRGSEYGNSRIALGAHYALDVIAGRTLATYDLAQDLAGRPHYAGDGGPSFQATLASASADLRGFLRQNGCPSIALCAGDPIARARDAVVWTGGEQRPASPREAYAFRLTYALAPIGATDRPLEPVPEEAGYLLQSRFPYLTQAQRSEVLRTTEGPSGYFLDASPLDGAPVAMAGKGPAAEAGVYSRLNLFAAAGGYASLADQVIVDQDHITDPNLKPFDDFTRFDVWSNDIDGPGGLTKRGSGTLRLTGHDTFKGPAIVEKGTLEIAGSLAADTQVAAGGTLAGTGTVGNVTVAAGGALKPGSVDGGGALAVAGSLTLAKDAALTIRPAREVQGPPIRVEGHAMLDGAKLIVSAGHPMSPGKPLKVLEAKGGISGKFAPDVVTDPPLRGTLSYDANAVYLTTEGR
;
A
#
# COMPACT_ATOMS: atom_id res chain seq x y z
N MET A 1 -15.67 -24.00 43.00
CA MET A 1 -14.62 -25.01 42.74
C MET A 1 -14.87 -25.57 41.34
N HIS A 2 -14.35 -24.90 40.31
CA HIS A 2 -14.48 -25.36 38.93
C HIS A 2 -13.10 -25.77 38.44
N THR A 3 -12.96 -27.07 38.23
CA THR A 3 -11.78 -27.70 37.64
C THR A 3 -11.82 -27.52 36.13
N SER A 4 -10.99 -26.63 35.60
CA SER A 4 -10.73 -26.50 34.16
C SER A 4 -10.01 -27.75 33.65
N ARG A 5 -10.56 -28.41 32.64
CA ARG A 5 -9.86 -29.44 31.86
C ARG A 5 -9.42 -28.83 30.53
N LEU A 6 -8.12 -28.69 30.36
CA LEU A 6 -7.44 -28.44 29.08
C LEU A 6 -7.32 -29.77 28.33
N LEU A 7 -7.86 -29.84 27.10
CA LEU A 7 -7.66 -30.92 26.12
C LEU A 7 -7.68 -30.30 24.68
N PRO A 8 -7.10 -30.98 23.67
CA PRO A 8 -6.09 -30.41 22.77
C PRO A 8 -6.66 -29.76 21.51
N LEU A 9 -6.00 -28.71 20.99
CA LEU A 9 -6.12 -28.29 19.60
C LEU A 9 -5.53 -29.40 18.71
N SER A 10 -6.37 -30.34 18.28
CA SER A 10 -6.12 -31.18 17.11
C SER A 10 -7.11 -30.81 16.03
N ALA A 11 -6.56 -30.66 14.81
CA ALA A 11 -7.25 -30.50 13.54
C ALA A 11 -7.92 -29.13 13.30
N CYS A 12 -7.10 -28.13 12.96
CA CYS A 12 -7.48 -27.18 11.91
C CYS A 12 -6.23 -26.47 11.36
N LEU A 13 -5.27 -27.23 10.80
CA LEU A 13 -4.22 -26.65 9.94
C LEU A 13 -3.44 -27.71 9.14
N ALA A 14 -4.12 -28.68 8.55
CA ALA A 14 -3.59 -29.51 7.46
C ALA A 14 -4.77 -30.25 6.82
N ALA A 15 -4.86 -30.22 5.50
CA ALA A 15 -5.98 -30.69 4.68
C ALA A 15 -7.22 -29.77 4.66
N VAL A 16 -7.23 -28.83 3.71
CA VAL A 16 -8.48 -28.37 3.10
C VAL A 16 -8.90 -29.46 2.10
N VAL A 17 -9.73 -30.41 2.53
CA VAL A 17 -10.44 -31.37 1.66
C VAL A 17 -11.81 -31.71 2.27
N CYS A 18 -12.83 -31.77 1.39
CA CYS A 18 -14.22 -32.27 1.51
C CYS A 18 -15.33 -31.28 1.93
N CYS A 19 -16.11 -30.76 0.96
CA CYS A 19 -17.47 -31.25 0.64
C CYS A 19 -18.11 -30.51 -0.56
N HIS A 20 -18.99 -31.22 -1.29
CA HIS A 20 -19.71 -30.82 -2.51
C HIS A 20 -20.95 -29.91 -2.24
N PRO A 21 -21.56 -29.28 -3.28
CA PRO A 21 -22.37 -28.07 -3.15
C PRO A 21 -23.86 -28.36 -2.88
N GLY A 22 -24.51 -27.48 -2.11
CA GLY A 22 -25.97 -27.47 -1.91
C GLY A 22 -26.43 -26.28 -1.07
N LEU A 23 -27.35 -25.49 -1.63
CA LEU A 23 -27.94 -24.25 -1.09
C LEU A 23 -28.42 -24.33 0.37
N ALA A 24 -28.28 -23.23 1.12
CA ALA A 24 -29.40 -22.38 1.56
C ALA A 24 -28.93 -21.18 2.41
N VAL A 25 -29.36 -19.99 1.99
CA VAL A 25 -29.31 -18.74 2.76
C VAL A 25 -30.45 -18.74 3.79
N ALA A 26 -30.13 -18.30 5.01
CA ALA A 26 -31.00 -17.62 6.00
C ALA A 26 -30.94 -18.24 7.41
N ALA A 27 -30.26 -17.55 8.33
CA ALA A 27 -30.68 -17.39 9.72
C ALA A 27 -29.81 -16.30 10.39
N GLU A 28 -30.44 -15.19 10.78
CA GLU A 28 -29.89 -14.22 11.73
C GLU A 28 -29.74 -14.86 13.12
N PHE A 29 -28.67 -14.52 13.85
CA PHE A 29 -28.54 -14.83 15.27
C PHE A 29 -28.35 -13.57 16.11
N ALA A 30 -29.12 -13.49 17.20
CA ALA A 30 -29.40 -12.34 18.06
C ALA A 30 -28.21 -11.69 18.79
N ASN A 31 -26.96 -12.09 18.53
CA ASN A 31 -25.76 -11.59 19.22
C ASN A 31 -24.69 -10.97 18.29
N GLY A 32 -24.97 -10.83 16.99
CA GLY A 32 -24.08 -10.14 16.05
C GLY A 32 -22.75 -10.85 15.75
N LEU A 33 -22.73 -12.18 15.89
CA LEU A 33 -21.60 -13.08 15.59
C LEU A 33 -22.06 -14.12 14.56
N SER A 34 -21.18 -14.48 13.64
CA SER A 34 -21.42 -15.50 12.61
C SER A 34 -20.34 -16.59 12.65
N PRO A 35 -20.59 -17.78 12.10
CA PRO A 35 -19.53 -18.75 11.84
C PRO A 35 -18.49 -18.13 10.91
N CYS A 36 -17.19 -18.27 11.24
CA CYS A 36 -16.12 -17.84 10.33
C CYS A 36 -16.24 -18.63 9.01
N LYS A 37 -16.35 -17.93 7.88
CA LYS A 37 -16.57 -18.56 6.57
C LYS A 37 -15.23 -19.02 6.00
N SER A 38 -15.10 -20.32 5.78
CA SER A 38 -14.07 -20.88 4.89
C SER A 38 -14.76 -21.86 3.95
N THR A 39 -14.85 -21.53 2.67
CA THR A 39 -15.34 -22.45 1.64
C THR A 39 -14.26 -22.67 0.62
N PHE A 40 -13.80 -23.91 0.51
CA PHE A 40 -12.91 -24.35 -0.55
C PHE A 40 -13.54 -25.55 -1.22
N ALA A 41 -13.93 -25.41 -2.48
CA ALA A 41 -14.23 -26.54 -3.34
C ALA A 41 -12.97 -26.85 -4.14
N ASN A 42 -12.50 -28.10 -4.12
CA ASN A 42 -11.48 -28.55 -5.07
C ASN A 42 -12.19 -29.08 -6.32
N PRO A 43 -12.07 -28.41 -7.48
CA PRO A 43 -12.43 -29.03 -8.74
C PRO A 43 -11.46 -30.15 -9.08
N SER A 44 -11.95 -31.08 -9.90
CA SER A 44 -11.26 -32.26 -10.38
C SER A 44 -10.15 -31.95 -11.40
N ALA A 45 -10.20 -30.79 -12.07
CA ALA A 45 -9.13 -30.25 -12.91
C ALA A 45 -8.83 -28.79 -12.51
N GLU A 46 -7.59 -28.34 -12.76
CA GLU A 46 -7.21 -26.95 -12.48
C GLU A 46 -8.10 -25.99 -13.26
N THR A 47 -8.58 -24.94 -12.58
CA THR A 47 -9.35 -23.87 -13.21
C THR A 47 -8.45 -23.04 -14.13
N PRO A 48 -9.01 -22.31 -15.10
CA PRO A 48 -8.23 -21.38 -15.91
C PRO A 48 -7.46 -20.35 -15.08
N SER A 49 -8.01 -19.88 -13.95
CA SER A 49 -7.32 -18.98 -13.02
C SER A 49 -6.08 -19.65 -12.39
N GLN A 50 -6.21 -20.91 -11.95
CA GLN A 50 -5.11 -21.66 -11.36
C GLN A 50 -3.98 -21.90 -12.37
N ILE A 51 -4.32 -22.17 -13.64
CA ILE A 51 -3.32 -22.30 -14.72
C ILE A 51 -2.58 -20.98 -14.93
N ALA A 52 -3.30 -19.86 -15.00
CA ALA A 52 -2.70 -18.53 -15.15
C ALA A 52 -1.80 -18.18 -13.96
N ALA A 53 -2.22 -18.46 -12.72
CA ALA A 53 -1.39 -18.28 -11.52
C ALA A 53 -0.11 -19.14 -11.53
N LEU A 54 -0.20 -20.38 -12.01
CA LEU A 54 0.95 -21.27 -12.16
C LEU A 54 1.93 -20.80 -13.25
N ASP A 55 1.42 -20.21 -14.33
CA ASP A 55 2.25 -19.66 -15.40
C ASP A 55 2.88 -18.33 -14.98
N LEU A 56 2.16 -17.50 -14.20
CA LEU A 56 2.67 -16.29 -13.55
C LEU A 56 3.92 -16.61 -12.71
N LEU A 57 3.89 -17.67 -11.93
CA LEU A 57 5.02 -18.03 -11.06
C LEU A 57 6.01 -19.02 -11.71
N GLY A 58 5.81 -19.35 -12.99
CA GLY A 58 6.50 -20.45 -13.67
C GLY A 58 8.01 -20.32 -13.78
N SER A 59 8.56 -19.10 -13.70
CA SER A 59 10.00 -18.86 -13.76
C SER A 59 10.78 -19.55 -12.64
N VAL A 60 10.13 -19.86 -11.50
CA VAL A 60 10.70 -20.63 -10.38
C VAL A 60 11.29 -21.98 -10.80
N THR A 61 10.75 -22.59 -11.86
CA THR A 61 11.24 -23.86 -12.40
C THR A 61 12.69 -23.79 -12.92
N GLN A 62 13.22 -22.58 -13.16
CA GLN A 62 14.57 -22.35 -13.66
C GLN A 62 15.60 -22.09 -12.55
N LEU A 63 15.24 -22.18 -11.26
CA LEU A 63 16.15 -21.89 -10.14
C LEU A 63 17.42 -22.76 -10.10
N ALA A 64 17.35 -23.99 -10.59
CA ALA A 64 18.51 -24.89 -10.63
C ALA A 64 19.55 -24.50 -11.72
N ALA A 65 19.18 -23.63 -12.67
CA ALA A 65 20.08 -23.14 -13.70
C ALA A 65 21.21 -22.25 -13.12
N ALA A 66 22.24 -21.98 -13.92
CA ALA A 66 23.42 -21.24 -13.47
C ALA A 66 23.08 -19.86 -12.87
N HIS A 67 22.16 -19.14 -13.50
CA HIS A 67 21.68 -17.83 -13.02
C HIS A 67 20.84 -17.93 -11.74
N GLY A 68 20.10 -19.03 -11.54
CA GLY A 68 19.26 -19.24 -10.36
C GLY A 68 20.06 -19.58 -9.08
N ARG A 69 21.28 -20.15 -9.21
CA ARG A 69 22.11 -20.49 -8.04
C ARG A 69 22.49 -19.30 -7.17
N ALA A 70 22.76 -18.14 -7.77
CA ALA A 70 23.05 -16.91 -7.02
C ALA A 70 21.81 -16.42 -6.25
N VAL A 71 20.62 -16.58 -6.86
CA VAL A 71 19.34 -16.26 -6.22
C VAL A 71 19.09 -17.19 -5.04
N LEU A 72 19.30 -18.50 -5.19
CA LEU A 72 19.14 -19.47 -4.09
C LEU A 72 20.05 -19.15 -2.91
N ALA A 73 21.33 -18.87 -3.18
CA ALA A 73 22.29 -18.52 -2.13
C ALA A 73 21.85 -17.28 -1.34
N THR A 74 21.53 -16.19 -2.06
CA THR A 74 21.07 -14.95 -1.42
C THR A 74 19.69 -15.09 -0.78
N ASN A 75 18.81 -15.95 -1.30
CA ASN A 75 17.49 -16.21 -0.74
C ASN A 75 17.58 -16.91 0.62
N LEU A 76 18.41 -17.95 0.75
CA LEU A 76 18.67 -18.59 2.04
C LEU A 76 19.39 -17.65 3.01
N GLU A 77 20.43 -16.95 2.55
CA GLU A 77 21.19 -16.00 3.36
C GLU A 77 20.29 -14.90 3.94
N ARG A 78 19.48 -14.24 3.10
CA ARG A 78 18.56 -13.18 3.52
C ARG A 78 17.49 -13.70 4.47
N THR A 79 16.95 -14.89 4.19
CA THR A 79 15.94 -15.54 5.04
C THR A 79 16.47 -15.82 6.45
N VAL A 80 17.63 -16.46 6.54
CA VAL A 80 18.32 -16.75 7.81
C VAL A 80 18.65 -15.45 8.54
N ALA A 81 19.14 -14.44 7.82
CA ALA A 81 19.54 -13.19 8.44
C ALA A 81 18.33 -12.42 9.01
N ILE A 82 17.20 -12.35 8.29
CA ILE A 82 15.97 -11.70 8.75
C ILE A 82 15.41 -12.39 9.99
N ASN A 83 15.38 -13.73 10.02
CA ASN A 83 14.96 -14.50 11.19
C ASN A 83 15.89 -14.28 12.39
N ASN A 84 17.21 -14.49 12.23
CA ASN A 84 18.17 -14.44 13.33
C ASN A 84 18.32 -13.02 13.91
N LYS A 85 18.18 -11.97 13.09
CA LYS A 85 18.33 -10.57 13.51
C LYS A 85 17.00 -9.84 13.71
N ALA A 86 15.86 -10.54 13.66
CA ALA A 86 14.57 -9.96 14.01
C ALA A 86 14.61 -9.41 15.44
N SER A 87 14.27 -8.13 15.61
CA SER A 87 14.17 -7.51 16.94
C SER A 87 13.03 -8.14 17.76
N PRO A 88 13.00 -7.98 19.09
CA PRO A 88 11.90 -8.47 19.91
C PRO A 88 10.52 -7.98 19.43
N ALA A 89 10.42 -6.72 18.98
CA ALA A 89 9.17 -6.17 18.43
C ALA A 89 8.75 -6.85 17.12
N VAL A 90 9.71 -7.13 16.21
CA VAL A 90 9.43 -7.86 14.97
C VAL A 90 9.03 -9.29 15.27
N ARG A 91 9.72 -9.96 16.19
CA ARG A 91 9.37 -11.32 16.63
C ARG A 91 7.96 -11.37 17.23
N ALA A 92 7.60 -10.39 18.07
CA ALA A 92 6.25 -10.28 18.64
C ALA A 92 5.17 -10.07 17.57
N ASN A 93 5.40 -9.15 16.62
CA ASN A 93 4.47 -8.94 15.50
C ASN A 93 4.34 -10.20 14.64
N ALA A 94 5.45 -10.90 14.40
CA ALA A 94 5.45 -12.11 13.60
C ALA A 94 4.62 -13.24 14.23
N LEU A 95 4.49 -13.25 15.55
CA LEU A 95 3.63 -14.19 16.27
C LEU A 95 2.15 -13.83 16.17
N VAL A 96 1.81 -12.53 16.19
CA VAL A 96 0.43 -12.09 15.91
C VAL A 96 0.05 -12.45 14.47
N ASP A 97 0.99 -12.27 13.54
CA ASP A 97 0.83 -12.60 12.11
C ASP A 97 1.02 -14.10 11.81
N ALA A 98 1.25 -14.93 12.83
CA ALA A 98 1.42 -16.37 12.66
C ALA A 98 0.12 -17.04 12.22
N GLN A 99 -1.02 -16.50 12.67
CA GLN A 99 -2.36 -16.95 12.37
C GLN A 99 -2.84 -16.41 11.01
N ILE A 100 -3.32 -17.29 10.13
CA ILE A 100 -3.99 -16.86 8.88
C ILE A 100 -5.18 -15.97 9.25
N THR A 101 -5.27 -14.82 8.59
CA THR A 101 -6.44 -13.94 8.63
C THR A 101 -7.61 -14.61 7.93
N ASP A 102 -8.77 -14.62 8.57
CA ASP A 102 -9.99 -15.16 7.98
C ASP A 102 -11.20 -14.24 8.27
N SER A 103 -12.10 -14.16 7.29
CA SER A 103 -13.46 -13.57 7.35
C SER A 103 -13.60 -12.08 7.70
N ASN A 104 -12.67 -11.44 8.43
CA ASN A 104 -12.84 -10.07 8.92
C ASN A 104 -11.55 -9.23 8.97
N ALA A 105 -10.41 -9.71 8.48
CA ALA A 105 -9.14 -8.96 8.43
C ALA A 105 -8.67 -8.34 9.76
N PHE A 106 -9.06 -8.94 10.88
CA PHE A 106 -8.85 -8.37 12.21
C PHE A 106 -7.39 -7.98 12.51
N SER A 107 -6.43 -8.87 12.22
CA SER A 107 -5.03 -8.66 12.58
C SER A 107 -4.31 -7.64 11.68
N LEU A 108 -4.93 -7.28 10.54
CA LEU A 108 -4.43 -6.28 9.58
C LEU A 108 -5.08 -4.90 9.78
N ALA A 109 -6.18 -4.84 10.54
CA ALA A 109 -6.92 -3.61 10.82
C ALA A 109 -6.06 -2.56 11.55
N ASP A 110 -4.97 -2.95 12.21
CA ASP A 110 -3.99 -2.03 12.81
C ASP A 110 -3.34 -1.09 11.77
N GLY A 111 -3.29 -1.48 10.49
CA GLY A 111 -2.89 -0.62 9.38
C GLY A 111 -3.80 0.60 9.17
N LEU A 112 -5.06 0.54 9.63
CA LEU A 112 -6.00 1.67 9.56
C LEU A 112 -5.58 2.85 10.46
N GLY A 113 -4.62 2.66 11.37
CA GLY A 113 -4.22 3.67 12.34
C GLY A 113 -4.98 3.53 13.65
N ALA A 114 -4.46 4.13 14.73
CA ALA A 114 -4.92 3.86 16.09
C ALA A 114 -6.45 4.01 16.25
N THR A 115 -7.03 5.13 15.83
CA THR A 115 -8.47 5.40 16.00
C THR A 115 -9.35 4.49 15.15
N LEU A 116 -9.05 4.35 13.86
CA LEU A 116 -9.86 3.53 12.97
C LEU A 116 -9.74 2.03 13.28
N ALA A 117 -8.54 1.57 13.63
CA ALA A 117 -8.30 0.19 14.06
C ALA A 117 -9.08 -0.14 15.33
N ASP A 118 -9.07 0.75 16.33
CA ASP A 118 -9.82 0.58 17.58
C ASP A 118 -11.34 0.48 17.34
N ILE A 119 -11.90 1.32 16.45
CA ILE A 119 -13.31 1.20 16.04
C ILE A 119 -13.58 -0.15 15.35
N TYR A 120 -12.71 -0.54 14.41
CA TYR A 120 -12.85 -1.78 13.65
C TYR A 120 -12.78 -3.02 14.55
N GLN A 121 -11.73 -3.11 15.39
CA GLN A 121 -11.39 -4.27 16.21
C GLN A 121 -12.29 -4.44 17.45
N ARG A 122 -13.09 -3.43 17.82
CA ARG A 122 -14.19 -3.64 18.78
C ARG A 122 -15.29 -4.55 18.22
N LYS A 123 -15.52 -4.45 16.90
CA LYS A 123 -16.61 -5.17 16.23
C LYS A 123 -16.11 -6.44 15.55
N ALA A 124 -15.09 -6.33 14.70
CA ALA A 124 -14.36 -7.49 14.21
C ALA A 124 -13.61 -8.09 15.39
N ARG A 125 -13.95 -9.30 15.82
CA ARG A 125 -13.24 -10.02 16.89
C ARG A 125 -13.42 -11.52 16.70
N PHE A 126 -12.49 -12.30 17.23
CA PHE A 126 -12.63 -13.75 17.27
C PHE A 126 -13.12 -14.17 18.65
N GLU A 127 -14.20 -14.95 18.68
CA GLU A 127 -14.67 -15.65 19.86
C GLU A 127 -14.51 -17.16 19.62
N SER A 128 -14.08 -17.90 20.63
CA SER A 128 -14.16 -19.36 20.61
C SER A 128 -15.37 -19.73 21.44
N ASP A 129 -16.15 -20.70 20.96
CA ASP A 129 -17.02 -21.43 21.87
C ASP A 129 -16.13 -22.25 22.82
N ASP A 130 -16.62 -22.52 24.03
CA ASP A 130 -15.93 -23.33 25.05
C ASP A 130 -15.68 -24.79 24.61
N ASP A 131 -16.00 -25.14 23.36
CA ASP A 131 -15.77 -26.43 22.72
C ASP A 131 -14.35 -26.59 22.13
N GLY A 132 -13.58 -25.50 22.07
CA GLY A 132 -12.21 -25.49 21.54
C GLY A 132 -12.08 -25.74 20.04
N VAL A 133 -13.19 -25.71 19.29
CA VAL A 133 -13.25 -26.04 17.86
C VAL A 133 -14.02 -24.98 17.06
N THR A 134 -15.11 -24.44 17.60
CA THR A 134 -15.96 -23.47 16.90
C THR A 134 -15.44 -22.05 17.12
N LYS A 135 -14.95 -21.42 16.05
CA LYS A 135 -14.62 -19.99 16.04
C LYS A 135 -15.80 -19.19 15.48
N ARG A 136 -16.22 -18.18 16.23
CA ARG A 136 -17.18 -17.17 15.80
C ARG A 136 -16.45 -15.87 15.50
N CYS A 137 -16.83 -15.25 14.40
CA CYS A 137 -16.26 -14.01 13.94
C CYS A 137 -17.28 -12.89 14.14
N GLY A 138 -16.86 -11.80 14.78
CA GLY A 138 -17.54 -10.53 14.68
C GLY A 138 -17.38 -10.00 13.26
N GLU A 139 -18.48 -9.66 12.61
CA GLU A 139 -18.51 -9.07 11.28
C GLU A 139 -18.81 -7.57 11.37
N ILE A 140 -18.09 -6.76 10.59
CA ILE A 140 -18.37 -5.32 10.47
C ILE A 140 -19.72 -5.11 9.79
N ALA A 141 -19.87 -5.71 8.62
CA ALA A 141 -21.08 -5.75 7.81
C ALA A 141 -21.01 -6.96 6.87
N PRO A 142 -22.16 -7.54 6.45
CA PRO A 142 -22.17 -8.68 5.54
C PRO A 142 -21.42 -8.43 4.22
N SER A 143 -21.46 -7.20 3.69
CA SER A 143 -20.74 -6.80 2.48
C SER A 143 -19.22 -6.81 2.65
N VAL A 144 -18.71 -6.38 3.81
CA VAL A 144 -17.28 -6.41 4.15
C VAL A 144 -16.79 -7.85 4.25
N SER A 145 -17.53 -8.72 4.94
CA SER A 145 -17.22 -10.15 5.01
C SER A 145 -17.28 -10.80 3.62
N ALA A 146 -18.25 -10.39 2.78
CA ALA A 146 -18.41 -10.93 1.43
C ALA A 146 -17.24 -10.57 0.51
N ILE A 147 -16.76 -9.32 0.49
CA ILE A 147 -15.63 -8.94 -0.37
C ILE A 147 -14.33 -9.64 0.07
N ILE A 148 -14.10 -9.77 1.38
CA ILE A 148 -12.95 -10.50 1.92
C ILE A 148 -13.02 -11.98 1.52
N ALA A 149 -14.20 -12.61 1.68
CA ALA A 149 -14.40 -14.02 1.33
C ALA A 149 -14.24 -14.28 -0.17
N LEU A 150 -14.73 -13.39 -1.04
CA LEU A 150 -14.56 -13.50 -2.49
C LEU A 150 -13.07 -13.45 -2.86
N ALA A 151 -12.36 -12.42 -2.39
CA ALA A 151 -10.94 -12.23 -2.70
C ALA A 151 -10.08 -13.40 -2.18
N ASN A 152 -10.32 -13.85 -0.94
CA ASN A 152 -9.60 -14.97 -0.36
C ASN A 152 -9.94 -16.31 -1.00
N GLY A 153 -11.18 -16.49 -1.47
CA GLY A 153 -11.59 -17.71 -2.16
C GLY A 153 -10.78 -17.95 -3.43
N LEU A 154 -10.60 -16.90 -4.22
CA LEU A 154 -9.77 -16.95 -5.43
C LEU A 154 -8.28 -17.05 -5.08
N SER A 155 -7.72 -16.06 -4.38
CA SER A 155 -6.26 -16.03 -4.12
C SER A 155 -5.77 -17.20 -3.29
N GLY A 156 -6.61 -17.71 -2.38
CA GLY A 156 -6.32 -18.93 -1.65
C GLY A 156 -6.31 -20.17 -2.54
N SER A 157 -7.26 -20.28 -3.46
CA SER A 157 -7.33 -21.36 -4.46
C SER A 157 -6.09 -21.37 -5.36
N ASP A 158 -5.75 -20.22 -5.95
CA ASP A 158 -4.63 -20.07 -6.88
C ASP A 158 -3.28 -20.25 -6.15
N SER A 159 -3.15 -19.77 -4.91
CA SER A 159 -1.96 -20.03 -4.10
C SER A 159 -1.79 -21.51 -3.74
N ASN A 160 -2.89 -22.23 -3.48
CA ASN A 160 -2.85 -23.66 -3.19
C ASN A 160 -2.46 -24.47 -4.43
N ALA A 161 -2.98 -24.10 -5.61
CA ALA A 161 -2.53 -24.68 -6.88
C ALA A 161 -1.02 -24.49 -7.06
N GLY A 162 -0.49 -23.28 -6.81
CA GLY A 162 0.94 -23.00 -6.78
C GLY A 162 1.73 -23.95 -5.87
N LYS A 163 1.27 -24.12 -4.63
CA LYS A 163 1.94 -24.99 -3.64
C LYS A 163 2.06 -26.43 -4.10
N LEU A 164 0.99 -26.96 -4.68
CA LEU A 164 0.97 -28.33 -5.18
C LEU A 164 1.78 -28.42 -6.47
N GLY A 165 1.47 -27.60 -7.47
CA GLY A 165 2.09 -27.61 -8.79
C GLY A 165 3.61 -27.51 -8.76
N PHE A 166 4.20 -26.65 -7.92
CA PHE A 166 5.66 -26.53 -7.85
C PHE A 166 6.35 -27.58 -6.96
N ALA A 167 5.61 -28.21 -6.03
CA ALA A 167 6.19 -29.23 -5.14
C ALA A 167 6.14 -30.61 -5.78
N ASN A 168 4.98 -30.98 -6.34
CA ASN A 168 4.73 -32.32 -6.85
C ASN A 168 4.28 -32.36 -8.31
N GLY A 169 4.21 -31.24 -9.03
CA GLY A 169 3.90 -31.26 -10.47
C GLY A 169 2.48 -31.69 -10.80
N LEU A 170 1.56 -31.61 -9.84
CA LEU A 170 0.13 -31.67 -10.13
C LEU A 170 -0.21 -30.47 -11.03
N ARG A 171 -0.21 -30.71 -12.34
CA ARG A 171 -0.81 -29.84 -13.38
C ARG A 171 -1.77 -30.71 -14.18
N GLY A 172 -3.07 -30.48 -14.02
CA GLY A 172 -4.12 -31.25 -14.71
C GLY A 172 -4.12 -32.78 -14.52
N ALA A 173 -3.39 -33.34 -13.55
CA ALA A 173 -3.32 -34.78 -13.28
C ALA A 173 -3.89 -35.14 -11.90
N TYR A 174 -4.71 -36.19 -11.83
CA TYR A 174 -5.38 -36.66 -10.62
C TYR A 174 -4.49 -37.50 -9.70
N THR A 175 -3.34 -37.96 -10.21
CA THR A 175 -2.40 -38.78 -9.47
C THR A 175 -1.09 -38.02 -9.40
N PRO A 176 -0.61 -37.68 -8.18
CA PRO A 176 0.69 -37.06 -8.05
C PRO A 176 1.75 -37.99 -8.65
N PRO A 177 2.71 -37.46 -9.43
CA PRO A 177 3.85 -38.24 -9.89
C PRO A 177 4.64 -38.76 -8.68
N PRO A 178 5.54 -39.75 -8.87
CA PRO A 178 6.37 -40.26 -7.79
C PRO A 178 7.06 -39.14 -7.00
N GLU A 179 7.17 -39.33 -5.68
CA GLU A 179 7.79 -38.36 -4.77
C GLU A 179 9.16 -37.89 -5.30
N GLY A 180 9.41 -36.58 -5.26
CA GLY A 180 10.67 -35.99 -5.75
C GLY A 180 10.77 -35.83 -7.27
N THR A 181 9.73 -36.09 -8.06
CA THR A 181 9.78 -35.91 -9.53
C THR A 181 9.83 -34.44 -9.94
N TYR A 182 9.07 -33.55 -9.31
CA TYR A 182 9.02 -32.13 -9.67
C TYR A 182 9.82 -31.24 -8.72
N ASP A 183 9.51 -31.26 -7.42
CA ASP A 183 10.27 -30.67 -6.30
C ASP A 183 11.27 -29.56 -6.70
N VAL A 184 10.71 -28.43 -7.15
CA VAL A 184 11.50 -27.37 -7.77
C VAL A 184 12.52 -26.79 -6.79
N LEU A 185 12.08 -26.43 -5.58
CA LEU A 185 12.95 -25.82 -4.57
C LEU A 185 13.79 -26.85 -3.82
N GLY A 186 13.24 -28.02 -3.48
CA GLY A 186 14.00 -29.05 -2.77
C GLY A 186 15.19 -29.53 -3.58
N LYS A 187 15.01 -29.77 -4.90
CA LYS A 187 16.14 -30.07 -5.79
C LYS A 187 17.12 -28.92 -5.93
N ALA A 188 16.61 -27.69 -6.07
CA ALA A 188 17.44 -26.51 -6.23
C ALA A 188 18.35 -26.27 -5.02
N TYR A 189 17.87 -26.52 -3.80
CA TYR A 189 18.66 -26.44 -2.56
C TYR A 189 19.43 -27.73 -2.23
N GLY A 190 19.36 -28.77 -3.05
CA GLY A 190 20.03 -30.05 -2.79
C GLY A 190 19.41 -30.84 -1.62
N HIS A 191 18.15 -30.58 -1.29
CA HIS A 191 17.37 -31.20 -0.23
C HIS A 191 16.06 -31.80 -0.77
N PRO A 192 16.15 -32.83 -1.65
CA PRO A 192 15.01 -33.32 -2.41
C PRO A 192 13.94 -33.97 -1.53
N ALA A 193 12.71 -34.01 -2.05
CA ALA A 193 11.55 -34.58 -1.36
C ALA A 193 11.81 -35.98 -0.81
N GLY A 194 11.40 -36.22 0.43
CA GLY A 194 11.57 -37.51 1.11
C GLY A 194 12.99 -37.80 1.63
N SER A 195 13.99 -36.94 1.39
CA SER A 195 15.28 -37.05 2.08
C SER A 195 15.13 -36.76 3.58
N PRO A 196 16.01 -37.27 4.47
CA PRO A 196 15.92 -37.02 5.90
C PRO A 196 15.82 -35.51 6.21
N GLY A 197 14.78 -35.09 6.93
CA GLY A 197 14.52 -33.68 7.26
C GLY A 197 13.79 -32.86 6.18
N ALA A 198 13.56 -33.42 4.99
CA ALA A 198 12.89 -32.74 3.87
C ALA A 198 11.37 -32.77 4.01
N ASP A 199 10.70 -31.94 3.23
CA ASP A 199 9.27 -32.11 2.98
C ASP A 199 9.08 -33.39 2.17
N LYS A 200 8.15 -34.25 2.60
CA LYS A 200 7.82 -35.50 1.88
C LYS A 200 7.35 -35.24 0.44
N TYR A 201 6.67 -34.13 0.20
CA TYR A 201 6.04 -33.78 -1.07
C TYR A 201 6.84 -32.77 -1.91
N GLY A 202 7.96 -32.27 -1.38
CA GLY A 202 8.84 -31.31 -2.05
C GLY A 202 8.61 -29.86 -1.64
N ASN A 203 9.45 -28.97 -2.16
CA ASN A 203 9.53 -27.56 -1.78
C ASN A 203 9.73 -27.34 -0.27
N SER A 204 10.75 -28.01 0.27
CA SER A 204 11.21 -27.89 1.66
C SER A 204 11.31 -26.44 2.12
N ARG A 205 10.83 -26.17 3.34
CA ARG A 205 10.83 -24.84 4.00
C ARG A 205 12.22 -24.41 4.47
N PRO A 206 12.41 -23.13 4.84
CA PRO A 206 13.72 -22.63 5.29
C PRO A 206 14.31 -23.42 6.45
N PHE A 207 13.51 -23.76 7.46
CA PHE A 207 14.00 -24.52 8.62
C PHE A 207 14.39 -25.97 8.30
N GLN A 208 14.07 -26.47 7.10
CA GLN A 208 14.49 -27.79 6.62
C GLN A 208 15.82 -27.68 5.85
N THR A 209 16.06 -26.54 5.18
CA THR A 209 17.34 -26.25 4.48
C THR A 209 18.40 -25.64 5.41
N ALA A 210 17.98 -24.88 6.43
CA ALA A 210 18.80 -24.37 7.53
C ALA A 210 18.25 -24.91 8.87
N PRO A 211 18.60 -26.16 9.23
CA PRO A 211 18.01 -26.89 10.36
C PRO A 211 18.07 -26.16 11.69
N LEU A 212 17.02 -26.33 12.49
CA LEU A 212 16.86 -25.68 13.80
C LEU A 212 17.94 -26.08 14.82
N ASP A 213 18.56 -27.23 14.64
CA ASP A 213 19.55 -27.85 15.52
C ASP A 213 20.95 -27.93 14.87
N ALA A 214 21.19 -27.23 13.76
CA ALA A 214 22.48 -27.24 13.09
C ALA A 214 23.60 -26.74 14.01
N ALA A 215 24.61 -27.59 14.22
CA ALA A 215 25.77 -27.28 15.07
C ALA A 215 26.74 -26.26 14.44
N SER A 216 26.76 -26.17 13.11
CA SER A 216 27.57 -25.22 12.34
C SER A 216 26.89 -24.92 10.99
N GLY A 217 27.08 -23.71 10.45
CA GLY A 217 26.44 -23.26 9.21
C GLY A 217 25.14 -22.48 9.45
N PRO A 218 24.35 -22.20 8.39
CA PRO A 218 23.10 -21.46 8.52
C PRO A 218 22.08 -22.27 9.33
N ARG A 219 21.40 -21.59 10.27
CA ARG A 219 20.28 -22.15 11.05
C ARG A 219 19.16 -21.11 11.16
N ILE A 220 17.92 -21.59 11.20
CA ILE A 220 16.77 -20.80 11.65
C ILE A 220 16.72 -20.81 13.18
N GLU A 221 16.68 -19.62 13.79
CA GLU A 221 16.45 -19.44 15.21
C GLU A 221 14.98 -19.55 15.57
N THR A 222 14.72 -20.25 16.68
CA THR A 222 13.42 -20.35 17.31
C THR A 222 13.42 -19.56 18.61
N TYR A 223 12.27 -18.97 18.91
CA TYR A 223 12.01 -18.18 20.10
C TYR A 223 10.61 -18.47 20.66
N ASP A 224 10.44 -18.16 21.94
CA ASP A 224 9.18 -18.21 22.69
C ASP A 224 8.58 -16.80 22.83
N ALA A 225 7.26 -16.70 22.77
CA ALA A 225 6.53 -15.54 23.30
C ALA A 225 5.04 -15.87 23.54
N MET A 226 4.21 -14.87 23.82
CA MET A 226 2.75 -15.02 23.87
C MET A 226 2.13 -14.72 22.50
N ASP A 227 1.13 -15.50 22.09
CA ASP A 227 0.34 -15.24 20.89
C ASP A 227 -0.75 -14.18 21.13
N PHE A 228 -1.57 -13.94 20.10
CA PHE A 228 -2.67 -12.98 20.14
C PHE A 228 -3.70 -13.27 21.25
N TYR A 229 -3.86 -14.52 21.67
CA TYR A 229 -4.79 -14.95 22.72
C TYR A 229 -4.14 -14.96 24.11
N GLY A 230 -2.89 -14.50 24.23
CA GLY A 230 -2.12 -14.55 25.46
C GLY A 230 -1.64 -15.95 25.82
N LEU A 231 -1.63 -16.88 24.87
CA LEU A 231 -1.15 -18.25 25.07
C LEU A 231 0.34 -18.36 24.75
N SER A 232 1.05 -19.20 25.51
CA SER A 232 2.47 -19.47 25.27
C SER A 232 2.65 -20.10 23.89
N PHE A 233 3.39 -19.41 23.03
CA PHE A 233 3.62 -19.75 21.64
C PHE A 233 5.11 -19.98 21.40
N ASN A 234 5.44 -21.17 20.91
CA ASN A 234 6.81 -21.58 20.64
C ASN A 234 6.97 -21.78 19.12
N THR A 235 7.87 -21.02 18.50
CA THR A 235 8.09 -21.08 17.04
C THR A 235 8.61 -22.45 16.58
N ARG A 236 9.41 -23.16 17.38
CA ARG A 236 9.82 -24.54 17.06
C ARG A 236 8.63 -25.46 16.93
N ALA A 237 7.65 -25.35 17.82
CA ALA A 237 6.43 -26.16 17.79
C ALA A 237 5.61 -25.90 16.51
N VAL A 238 5.58 -24.65 16.03
CA VAL A 238 4.90 -24.31 14.78
C VAL A 238 5.64 -24.87 13.58
N LEU A 239 6.96 -24.73 13.53
CA LEU A 239 7.76 -25.17 12.39
C LEU A 239 7.84 -26.70 12.31
N ALA A 240 8.23 -27.36 13.40
CA ALA A 240 8.60 -28.79 13.42
C ALA A 240 7.70 -29.66 14.33
N GLY A 241 6.57 -29.11 14.80
CA GLY A 241 5.63 -29.79 15.68
C GLY A 241 5.99 -29.68 17.17
N ALA A 242 4.95 -29.58 18.01
CA ALA A 242 5.10 -29.58 19.45
C ALA A 242 5.49 -30.98 19.97
N THR A 243 6.47 -31.04 20.88
CA THR A 243 6.79 -32.26 21.63
C THR A 243 5.63 -32.69 22.52
N ALA A 244 5.61 -33.95 22.97
CA ALA A 244 4.60 -34.44 23.90
C ALA A 244 4.56 -33.61 25.21
N ALA A 245 5.73 -33.19 25.72
CA ALA A 245 5.83 -32.33 26.89
C ALA A 245 5.26 -30.93 26.65
N GLN A 246 5.51 -30.34 25.47
CA GLN A 246 4.95 -29.04 25.08
C GLN A 246 3.42 -29.12 24.92
N LYS A 247 2.90 -30.16 24.28
CA LYS A 247 1.45 -30.40 24.18
C LYS A 247 0.81 -30.55 25.57
N ALA A 248 1.47 -31.25 26.49
CA ALA A 248 1.02 -31.39 27.87
C ALA A 248 1.02 -30.06 28.66
N ALA A 249 1.87 -29.10 28.26
CA ALA A 249 1.93 -27.75 28.81
C ALA A 249 0.99 -26.75 28.10
N GLY A 250 0.12 -27.21 27.20
CA GLY A 250 -0.81 -26.36 26.45
C GLY A 250 -0.20 -25.61 25.26
N ILE A 251 1.07 -25.89 24.93
CA ILE A 251 1.74 -25.32 23.75
C ILE A 251 1.36 -26.16 22.54
N ASN A 252 0.61 -25.56 21.62
CA ASN A 252 0.22 -26.15 20.34
C ASN A 252 1.11 -25.62 19.21
N GLY A 253 1.20 -26.38 18.12
CA GLY A 253 1.98 -25.99 16.95
C GLY A 253 1.47 -26.68 15.69
N SER A 254 1.57 -25.99 14.55
CA SER A 254 0.97 -26.39 13.29
C SER A 254 1.72 -27.48 12.52
N ASP A 255 2.96 -27.80 12.92
CA ASP A 255 3.88 -28.72 12.23
C ASP A 255 3.92 -28.51 10.70
N LEU A 256 4.81 -27.62 10.26
CA LEU A 256 4.94 -27.24 8.85
C LEU A 256 5.89 -28.16 8.07
N THR A 257 6.31 -29.30 8.63
CA THR A 257 7.32 -30.18 8.02
C THR A 257 6.90 -30.80 6.68
N ASN A 258 5.60 -31.10 6.51
CA ASN A 258 5.03 -31.67 5.28
C ASN A 258 4.07 -30.68 4.61
N SER A 259 4.48 -29.41 4.55
CA SER A 259 3.73 -28.32 3.95
C SER A 259 4.64 -27.54 3.00
N PRO A 260 4.42 -27.63 1.68
CA PRO A 260 5.23 -26.92 0.69
C PRO A 260 5.37 -25.42 0.95
N SER A 261 6.57 -24.90 0.72
CA SER A 261 6.93 -23.51 1.03
C SER A 261 6.44 -22.50 -0.01
N PHE A 262 6.48 -22.82 -1.31
CA PHE A 262 6.29 -21.85 -2.38
C PHE A 262 4.97 -22.03 -3.16
N PRO A 263 4.21 -20.96 -3.45
CA PRO A 263 4.36 -19.61 -2.88
C PRO A 263 3.86 -19.55 -1.43
N SER A 264 4.15 -18.45 -0.74
CA SER A 264 3.69 -18.26 0.64
C SER A 264 2.20 -17.92 0.70
N GLY A 265 1.34 -18.92 0.92
CA GLY A 265 -0.10 -18.71 1.07
C GLY A 265 -0.46 -17.71 2.18
N HIS A 266 0.23 -17.71 3.33
CA HIS A 266 -0.01 -16.69 4.36
C HIS A 266 0.25 -15.27 3.83
N THR A 267 1.32 -15.09 3.05
CA THR A 267 1.61 -13.81 2.43
C THR A 267 0.51 -13.42 1.45
N THR A 268 0.03 -14.37 0.64
CA THR A 268 -1.08 -14.13 -0.30
C THR A 268 -2.31 -13.60 0.42
N PHE A 269 -2.83 -14.31 1.44
CA PHE A 269 -3.98 -13.87 2.23
C PHE A 269 -3.74 -12.50 2.89
N GLY A 270 -2.58 -12.32 3.53
CA GLY A 270 -2.25 -11.08 4.21
C GLY A 270 -2.18 -9.86 3.28
N TYR A 271 -1.62 -10.02 2.08
CA TYR A 271 -1.62 -8.97 1.07
C TYR A 271 -3.01 -8.73 0.50
N THR A 272 -3.76 -9.78 0.14
CA THR A 272 -5.11 -9.68 -0.41
C THR A 272 -6.03 -8.88 0.54
N GLU A 273 -6.10 -9.27 1.81
CA GLU A 273 -6.97 -8.60 2.79
C GLU A 273 -6.49 -7.18 3.12
N SER A 274 -5.18 -6.96 3.25
CA SER A 274 -4.65 -5.63 3.54
C SER A 274 -4.89 -4.66 2.39
N LEU A 275 -4.79 -5.14 1.14
CA LEU A 275 -5.11 -4.32 -0.03
C LEU A 275 -6.61 -4.08 -0.19
N ILE A 276 -7.47 -5.03 0.16
CA ILE A 276 -8.93 -4.79 0.22
C ILE A 276 -9.28 -3.74 1.25
N LEU A 277 -8.69 -3.78 2.46
CA LEU A 277 -8.81 -2.70 3.44
C LEU A 277 -8.27 -1.38 2.89
N ALA A 278 -7.13 -1.39 2.19
CA ALA A 278 -6.54 -0.20 1.56
C ALA A 278 -7.50 0.40 0.53
N MET A 279 -8.21 -0.44 -0.22
CA MET A 279 -9.16 0.01 -1.21
C MET A 279 -10.44 0.59 -0.59
N MET A 280 -10.92 0.04 0.53
CA MET A 280 -12.09 0.58 1.24
C MET A 280 -11.79 1.84 2.07
N VAL A 281 -10.53 2.02 2.49
CA VAL A 281 -10.04 3.18 3.27
C VAL A 281 -8.77 3.75 2.62
N PRO A 282 -8.89 4.38 1.43
CA PRO A 282 -7.75 4.87 0.65
C PRO A 282 -6.94 5.96 1.35
N GLU A 283 -7.51 6.63 2.36
CA GLU A 283 -6.78 7.53 3.27
C GLU A 283 -5.61 6.85 3.97
N ARG A 284 -5.64 5.51 4.07
CA ARG A 284 -4.62 4.66 4.70
C ARG A 284 -3.92 3.74 3.71
N PHE A 285 -4.03 3.99 2.40
CA PHE A 285 -3.55 3.05 1.39
C PHE A 285 -2.07 2.69 1.54
N GLN A 286 -1.18 3.70 1.71
CA GLN A 286 0.25 3.45 1.94
C GLN A 286 0.53 2.68 3.24
N ALA A 287 -0.20 3.00 4.31
CA ALA A 287 -0.08 2.31 5.59
C ALA A 287 -0.49 0.83 5.49
N LEU A 288 -1.57 0.54 4.77
CA LEU A 288 -2.08 -0.82 4.58
C LEU A 288 -1.26 -1.61 3.55
N ALA A 289 -0.76 -0.98 2.49
CA ALA A 289 0.23 -1.61 1.62
C ALA A 289 1.49 -2.00 2.43
N TYR A 290 1.99 -1.09 3.27
CA TYR A 290 3.10 -1.38 4.17
C TYR A 290 2.78 -2.51 5.16
N ARG A 291 1.59 -2.50 5.78
CA ARG A 291 1.15 -3.52 6.73
C ARG A 291 1.09 -4.92 6.12
N GLY A 292 0.59 -5.04 4.89
CA GLY A 292 0.63 -6.29 4.12
C GLY A 292 2.07 -6.78 3.92
N SER A 293 3.00 -5.87 3.64
CA SER A 293 4.43 -6.20 3.54
C SER A 293 5.06 -6.64 4.87
N GLU A 294 4.62 -6.09 5.99
CA GLU A 294 5.02 -6.56 7.32
C GLU A 294 4.50 -7.97 7.57
N TYR A 295 3.25 -8.25 7.20
CA TYR A 295 2.65 -9.58 7.34
C TYR A 295 3.40 -10.65 6.55
N GLY A 296 3.82 -10.34 5.31
CA GLY A 296 4.71 -11.20 4.54
C GLY A 296 6.08 -11.37 5.20
N ASN A 297 6.70 -10.28 5.65
CA ASN A 297 8.00 -10.30 6.32
C ASN A 297 7.98 -11.10 7.64
N SER A 298 6.88 -11.06 8.38
CA SER A 298 6.63 -11.87 9.57
C SER A 298 6.82 -13.36 9.29
N ARG A 299 6.52 -13.84 8.08
CA ARG A 299 6.69 -15.25 7.70
C ARG A 299 8.16 -15.66 7.58
N ILE A 300 9.01 -14.72 7.20
CA ILE A 300 10.48 -14.89 7.17
C ILE A 300 11.02 -14.82 8.59
N ALA A 301 10.56 -13.84 9.39
CA ALA A 301 10.97 -13.70 10.78
C ALA A 301 10.63 -14.95 11.63
N LEU A 302 9.53 -15.64 11.33
CA LEU A 302 9.17 -16.92 11.93
C LEU A 302 10.04 -18.11 11.46
N GLY A 303 10.78 -17.96 10.35
CA GLY A 303 11.50 -19.07 9.70
C GLY A 303 10.62 -20.01 8.87
N ALA A 304 9.37 -19.61 8.59
CA ALA A 304 8.38 -20.46 7.92
C ALA A 304 8.47 -20.41 6.38
N HIS A 305 8.92 -19.28 5.82
CA HIS A 305 8.99 -19.04 4.38
C HIS A 305 10.27 -18.31 3.99
N TYR A 306 10.78 -18.61 2.79
CA TYR A 306 11.87 -17.87 2.18
C TYR A 306 11.40 -16.49 1.72
N ALA A 307 12.35 -15.57 1.54
CA ALA A 307 12.09 -14.28 0.92
C ALA A 307 11.42 -14.41 -0.46
N LEU A 308 11.89 -15.34 -1.30
CA LEU A 308 11.30 -15.59 -2.62
C LEU A 308 9.83 -16.06 -2.54
N ASP A 309 9.45 -16.86 -1.54
CA ASP A 309 8.07 -17.31 -1.37
C ASP A 309 7.14 -16.14 -1.03
N VAL A 310 7.65 -15.17 -0.27
CA VAL A 310 6.93 -13.95 0.13
C VAL A 310 6.79 -13.00 -1.07
N ILE A 311 7.82 -12.84 -1.90
CA ILE A 311 7.72 -12.07 -3.15
C ILE A 311 6.65 -12.71 -4.06
N ALA A 312 6.66 -14.04 -4.21
CA ALA A 312 5.68 -14.75 -5.02
C ALA A 312 4.24 -14.63 -4.48
N GLY A 313 4.05 -14.78 -3.17
CA GLY A 313 2.73 -14.63 -2.54
C GLY A 313 2.14 -13.23 -2.72
N ARG A 314 2.97 -12.18 -2.59
CA ARG A 314 2.58 -10.79 -2.91
C ARG A 314 2.22 -10.62 -4.38
N THR A 315 3.07 -11.12 -5.28
CA THR A 315 2.89 -11.02 -6.74
C THR A 315 1.55 -11.61 -7.15
N LEU A 316 1.24 -12.81 -6.62
CA LEU A 316 -0.03 -13.49 -6.86
C LEU A 316 -1.21 -12.70 -6.29
N ALA A 317 -1.15 -12.22 -5.04
CA ALA A 317 -2.23 -11.43 -4.44
C ALA A 317 -2.55 -10.16 -5.25
N THR A 318 -1.52 -9.46 -5.74
CA THR A 318 -1.73 -8.26 -6.58
C THR A 318 -2.27 -8.60 -7.96
N TYR A 319 -1.86 -9.73 -8.53
CA TYR A 319 -2.35 -10.22 -9.81
C TYR A 319 -3.84 -10.55 -9.73
N ASP A 320 -4.22 -11.44 -8.80
CA ASP A 320 -5.59 -11.90 -8.64
C ASP A 320 -6.55 -10.73 -8.40
N LEU A 321 -6.19 -9.81 -7.50
CA LEU A 321 -7.00 -8.61 -7.24
C LEU A 321 -7.17 -7.75 -8.48
N ALA A 322 -6.13 -7.58 -9.29
CA ALA A 322 -6.23 -6.83 -10.54
C ALA A 322 -7.17 -7.51 -11.55
N GLN A 323 -7.10 -8.84 -11.66
CA GLN A 323 -7.98 -9.62 -12.54
C GLN A 323 -9.45 -9.58 -12.08
N ASP A 324 -9.69 -9.73 -10.77
CA ASP A 324 -11.00 -9.61 -10.14
C ASP A 324 -11.64 -8.23 -10.37
N LEU A 325 -10.85 -7.17 -10.12
CA LEU A 325 -11.30 -5.79 -10.32
C LEU A 325 -11.56 -5.47 -11.78
N ALA A 326 -10.79 -6.04 -12.71
CA ALA A 326 -11.00 -5.90 -14.14
C ALA A 326 -12.20 -6.72 -14.66
N GLY A 327 -12.83 -7.54 -13.81
CA GLY A 327 -13.96 -8.38 -14.21
C GLY A 327 -13.57 -9.43 -15.25
N ARG A 328 -12.32 -9.91 -15.22
CA ARG A 328 -11.80 -10.82 -16.25
C ARG A 328 -12.50 -12.19 -16.16
N PRO A 329 -12.80 -12.84 -17.31
CA PRO A 329 -13.40 -14.17 -17.32
C PRO A 329 -12.58 -15.17 -16.48
N HIS A 330 -13.25 -16.09 -15.79
CA HIS A 330 -12.69 -17.09 -14.86
C HIS A 330 -12.13 -16.55 -13.54
N TYR A 331 -11.98 -15.22 -13.41
CA TYR A 331 -11.67 -14.52 -12.16
C TYR A 331 -12.96 -13.91 -11.57
N ALA A 332 -13.74 -13.21 -12.39
CA ALA A 332 -15.10 -12.82 -12.07
C ALA A 332 -15.99 -14.08 -12.06
N GLY A 333 -16.26 -14.64 -10.88
CA GLY A 333 -17.05 -15.86 -10.72
C GLY A 333 -18.35 -15.86 -11.55
N ASP A 334 -18.64 -16.98 -12.22
CA ASP A 334 -19.77 -17.07 -13.16
C ASP A 334 -21.10 -16.73 -12.49
N GLY A 335 -21.77 -15.65 -12.96
CA GLY A 335 -23.12 -15.26 -12.55
C GLY A 335 -23.26 -14.60 -11.17
N GLY A 336 -22.16 -14.30 -10.47
CA GLY A 336 -22.15 -13.57 -9.20
C GLY A 336 -22.18 -12.04 -9.35
N PRO A 337 -22.33 -11.27 -8.25
CA PRO A 337 -22.18 -9.81 -8.30
C PRO A 337 -20.76 -9.43 -8.74
N SER A 338 -20.62 -8.34 -9.51
CA SER A 338 -19.31 -7.81 -9.91
C SER A 338 -18.45 -7.52 -8.67
N PHE A 339 -17.17 -7.92 -8.71
CA PHE A 339 -16.22 -7.66 -7.62
C PHE A 339 -16.12 -6.17 -7.28
N GLN A 340 -16.12 -5.29 -8.30
CA GLN A 340 -16.13 -3.84 -8.09
C GLN A 340 -17.41 -3.35 -7.40
N ALA A 341 -18.58 -3.90 -7.74
CA ALA A 341 -19.84 -3.56 -7.09
C ALA A 341 -19.87 -4.04 -5.64
N THR A 342 -19.35 -5.25 -5.37
CA THR A 342 -19.24 -5.78 -4.00
C THR A 342 -18.25 -4.96 -3.18
N LEU A 343 -17.10 -4.57 -3.74
CA LEU A 343 -16.13 -3.68 -3.09
C LEU A 343 -16.73 -2.29 -2.82
N ALA A 344 -17.52 -1.75 -3.75
CA ALA A 344 -18.21 -0.48 -3.55
C ALA A 344 -19.22 -0.55 -2.39
N SER A 345 -20.03 -1.61 -2.32
CA SER A 345 -20.96 -1.84 -1.21
C SER A 345 -20.23 -2.00 0.12
N ALA A 346 -19.16 -2.81 0.14
CA ALA A 346 -18.34 -3.00 1.33
C ALA A 346 -17.67 -1.70 1.80
N SER A 347 -17.18 -0.89 0.86
CA SER A 347 -16.60 0.43 1.14
C SER A 347 -17.62 1.38 1.76
N ALA A 348 -18.84 1.41 1.20
CA ALA A 348 -19.92 2.24 1.75
C ALA A 348 -20.29 1.81 3.18
N ASP A 349 -20.44 0.51 3.41
CA ASP A 349 -20.82 -0.03 4.72
C ASP A 349 -19.72 0.13 5.76
N LEU A 350 -18.46 -0.15 5.42
CA LEU A 350 -17.32 0.06 6.32
C LEU A 350 -17.18 1.54 6.68
N ARG A 351 -17.16 2.44 5.68
CA ARG A 351 -17.04 3.88 5.92
C ARG A 351 -18.24 4.42 6.71
N GLY A 352 -19.44 3.89 6.47
CA GLY A 352 -20.64 4.19 7.25
C GLY A 352 -20.52 3.74 8.71
N PHE A 353 -20.09 2.50 8.93
CA PHE A 353 -19.84 1.94 10.26
C PHE A 353 -18.82 2.76 11.05
N LEU A 354 -17.67 3.08 10.44
CA LEU A 354 -16.63 3.89 11.08
C LEU A 354 -17.18 5.25 11.52
N ARG A 355 -17.97 5.92 10.67
CA ARG A 355 -18.57 7.22 10.99
C ARG A 355 -19.57 7.15 12.14
N GLN A 356 -20.42 6.13 12.14
CA GLN A 356 -21.43 5.93 13.19
C GLN A 356 -20.82 5.55 14.55
N ASN A 357 -19.59 5.05 14.57
CA ASN A 357 -18.93 4.52 15.78
C ASN A 357 -17.75 5.39 16.26
N GLY A 358 -17.83 6.71 16.03
CA GLY A 358 -16.94 7.69 16.65
C GLY A 358 -15.94 8.37 15.72
N CYS A 359 -16.00 8.13 14.41
CA CYS A 359 -15.15 8.83 13.45
C CYS A 359 -15.89 9.95 12.69
N PRO A 360 -15.74 11.24 13.04
CA PRO A 360 -16.51 12.32 12.40
C PRO A 360 -16.23 12.45 10.89
N SER A 361 -15.01 12.18 10.46
CA SER A 361 -14.66 12.00 9.05
C SER A 361 -13.50 11.02 8.91
N ILE A 362 -13.54 10.17 7.89
CA ILE A 362 -12.50 9.15 7.69
C ILE A 362 -11.13 9.81 7.54
N ALA A 363 -11.04 10.90 6.77
CA ALA A 363 -9.80 11.68 6.60
C ALA A 363 -9.20 12.17 7.93
N LEU A 364 -10.01 12.64 8.88
CA LEU A 364 -9.52 13.11 10.18
C LEU A 364 -8.98 11.94 11.01
N CYS A 365 -9.75 10.86 11.14
CA CYS A 365 -9.35 9.69 11.94
C CYS A 365 -8.18 8.93 11.32
N ALA A 366 -8.05 8.97 10.00
CA ALA A 366 -6.94 8.39 9.27
C ALA A 366 -5.63 9.18 9.45
N GLY A 367 -5.67 10.40 10.01
CA GLY A 367 -4.48 11.20 10.30
C GLY A 367 -3.62 10.66 11.45
N ASP A 368 -4.14 9.73 12.26
CA ASP A 368 -3.41 9.17 13.40
C ASP A 368 -2.27 8.23 12.97
N PRO A 369 -1.12 8.23 13.67
CA PRO A 369 -0.04 7.31 13.35
C PRO A 369 -0.52 5.85 13.41
N ILE A 370 0.09 4.99 12.59
CA ILE A 370 -0.10 3.53 12.72
C ILE A 370 0.32 3.14 14.14
N ALA A 371 -0.56 2.48 14.89
CA ALA A 371 -0.32 2.10 16.29
C ALA A 371 0.99 1.31 16.47
N ARG A 372 1.38 0.52 15.45
CA ARG A 372 2.61 -0.30 15.43
C ARG A 372 3.82 0.36 14.75
N ALA A 373 3.65 1.41 13.96
CA ALA A 373 4.78 2.03 13.24
C ALA A 373 5.73 2.84 14.14
N ARG A 374 5.36 3.08 15.41
CA ARG A 374 6.26 3.73 16.37
C ARG A 374 7.46 2.85 16.77
N ASP A 375 7.36 1.52 16.65
CA ASP A 375 8.38 0.59 17.14
C ASP A 375 8.91 -0.44 16.10
N ALA A 376 8.30 -0.55 14.92
CA ALA A 376 8.58 -1.62 13.95
C ALA A 376 9.42 -1.20 12.73
N VAL A 377 10.53 -0.49 12.94
CA VAL A 377 11.52 -0.30 11.86
C VAL A 377 12.41 -1.56 11.78
N VAL A 378 12.20 -2.38 10.73
CA VAL A 378 12.73 -3.74 10.54
C VAL A 378 14.10 -3.76 9.85
N TRP A 379 14.96 -4.71 10.21
CA TRP A 379 16.29 -4.94 9.63
C TRP A 379 16.23 -5.58 8.22
N THR A 380 17.06 -5.13 7.27
CA THR A 380 16.99 -5.41 5.81
C THR A 380 18.02 -6.42 5.29
N GLY A 381 18.61 -7.29 6.11
CA GLY A 381 19.65 -8.18 5.59
C GLY A 381 21.06 -7.59 5.57
N GLY A 382 21.23 -6.25 5.68
CA GLY A 382 22.51 -5.54 5.74
C GLY A 382 22.72 -4.71 7.02
N GLU A 383 23.86 -4.04 7.21
CA GLU A 383 24.12 -3.24 8.43
C GLU A 383 23.14 -2.06 8.63
N GLN A 384 22.48 -1.57 7.58
CA GLN A 384 21.63 -0.38 7.66
C GLN A 384 20.14 -0.70 7.83
N ARG A 385 19.56 -0.13 8.89
CA ARG A 385 18.12 -0.12 9.17
C ARG A 385 17.44 0.88 8.20
N PRO A 386 16.34 0.52 7.51
CA PRO A 386 15.61 1.45 6.67
C PRO A 386 15.11 2.61 7.53
N ALA A 387 15.25 3.84 7.07
CA ALA A 387 14.89 5.05 7.80
C ALA A 387 13.38 5.33 7.78
N SER A 388 12.63 4.68 6.87
CA SER A 388 11.19 4.93 6.69
C SER A 388 10.41 3.69 6.20
N PRO A 389 9.06 3.67 6.36
CA PRO A 389 8.20 2.67 5.74
C PRO A 389 8.36 2.57 4.22
N ARG A 390 8.66 3.69 3.55
CA ARG A 390 8.91 3.75 2.09
C ARG A 390 10.11 2.90 1.70
N GLU A 391 11.24 3.09 2.39
CA GLU A 391 12.47 2.34 2.16
C GLU A 391 12.30 0.86 2.52
N ALA A 392 11.61 0.56 3.62
CA ALA A 392 11.34 -0.81 4.02
C ALA A 392 10.45 -1.54 3.00
N TYR A 393 9.42 -0.89 2.46
CA TYR A 393 8.58 -1.45 1.40
C TYR A 393 9.38 -1.67 0.11
N ALA A 394 10.15 -0.68 -0.33
CA ALA A 394 11.01 -0.77 -1.51
C ALA A 394 12.02 -1.92 -1.40
N PHE A 395 12.64 -2.10 -0.23
CA PHE A 395 13.50 -3.24 0.05
C PHE A 395 12.76 -4.57 -0.09
N ARG A 396 11.56 -4.69 0.47
CA ARG A 396 10.75 -5.93 0.46
C ARG A 396 10.20 -6.30 -0.91
N LEU A 397 10.27 -5.40 -1.91
CA LEU A 397 9.97 -5.77 -3.29
C LEU A 397 10.88 -6.90 -3.77
N THR A 398 12.13 -6.88 -3.34
CA THR A 398 13.18 -7.79 -3.85
C THR A 398 13.99 -8.48 -2.76
N TYR A 399 13.88 -8.06 -1.51
CA TYR A 399 14.70 -8.48 -0.37
C TYR A 399 16.22 -8.39 -0.61
N ALA A 400 16.63 -7.56 -1.57
CA ALA A 400 18.01 -7.49 -2.07
C ALA A 400 18.58 -8.88 -2.41
N LEU A 401 17.76 -9.74 -3.03
CA LEU A 401 18.22 -10.98 -3.66
C LEU A 401 19.17 -10.68 -4.82
N ALA A 402 19.98 -11.65 -5.22
CA ALA A 402 20.85 -11.49 -6.39
C ALA A 402 19.99 -11.21 -7.63
N PRO A 403 20.22 -10.12 -8.38
CA PRO A 403 19.58 -9.93 -9.66
C PRO A 403 20.14 -10.94 -10.69
N ILE A 404 19.30 -11.33 -11.63
CA ILE A 404 19.62 -12.19 -12.77
C ILE A 404 19.71 -11.41 -14.09
N GLY A 405 19.52 -10.09 -14.05
CA GLY A 405 19.65 -9.17 -15.17
C GLY A 405 19.85 -7.72 -14.72
N ALA A 406 19.83 -6.79 -15.67
CA ALA A 406 19.95 -5.35 -15.40
C ALA A 406 18.81 -4.86 -14.48
N THR A 407 19.15 -4.03 -13.50
CA THR A 407 18.23 -3.55 -12.45
C THR A 407 17.61 -2.18 -12.74
N ASP A 408 17.95 -1.61 -13.88
CA ASP A 408 17.64 -0.27 -14.36
C ASP A 408 17.07 -0.32 -15.79
N ARG A 409 16.37 -1.40 -16.15
CA ARG A 409 15.73 -1.51 -17.46
C ARG A 409 14.73 -0.36 -17.63
N PRO A 410 14.55 0.15 -18.87
CA PRO A 410 13.52 1.12 -19.17
C PRO A 410 12.15 0.64 -18.65
N LEU A 411 11.37 1.58 -18.10
CA LEU A 411 10.03 1.30 -17.65
C LEU A 411 9.17 0.76 -18.81
N GLU A 412 8.50 -0.35 -18.57
CA GLU A 412 7.70 -1.06 -19.55
C GLU A 412 6.20 -0.76 -19.33
N PRO A 413 5.33 -0.84 -20.35
CA PRO A 413 3.90 -0.64 -20.15
C PRO A 413 3.31 -1.63 -19.12
N VAL A 414 2.57 -1.12 -18.15
CA VAL A 414 1.84 -1.92 -17.18
C VAL A 414 0.50 -2.38 -17.79
N PRO A 415 0.06 -3.64 -17.61
CA PRO A 415 -1.26 -4.08 -18.06
C PRO A 415 -2.38 -3.18 -17.53
N GLU A 416 -3.39 -2.94 -18.36
CA GLU A 416 -4.48 -2.02 -18.02
C GLU A 416 -5.19 -2.47 -16.73
N GLU A 417 -5.41 -3.78 -16.55
CA GLU A 417 -6.07 -4.33 -15.36
C GLU A 417 -5.37 -3.97 -14.03
N ALA A 418 -4.03 -3.86 -14.02
CA ALA A 418 -3.30 -3.53 -12.80
C ALA A 418 -3.66 -2.13 -12.28
N GLY A 419 -4.02 -1.20 -13.19
CA GLY A 419 -4.48 0.14 -12.84
C GLY A 419 -5.69 0.16 -11.92
N TYR A 420 -6.51 -0.91 -11.88
CA TYR A 420 -7.64 -1.00 -10.97
C TYR A 420 -7.23 -1.12 -9.50
N LEU A 421 -6.02 -1.61 -9.21
CA LEU A 421 -5.49 -1.66 -7.84
C LEU A 421 -5.43 -0.28 -7.17
N LEU A 422 -5.39 0.79 -7.98
CA LEU A 422 -5.37 2.17 -7.52
C LEU A 422 -6.72 2.88 -7.68
N GLN A 423 -7.80 2.20 -8.09
CA GLN A 423 -9.06 2.87 -8.47
C GLN A 423 -9.67 3.69 -7.35
N SER A 424 -9.67 3.20 -6.11
CA SER A 424 -10.20 3.95 -4.97
C SER A 424 -9.19 4.92 -4.37
N ARG A 425 -7.89 4.69 -4.61
CA ARG A 425 -6.82 5.63 -4.24
C ARG A 425 -6.79 6.84 -5.16
N PHE A 426 -7.13 6.69 -6.44
CA PHE A 426 -7.20 7.78 -7.41
C PHE A 426 -8.50 7.67 -8.23
N PRO A 427 -9.66 7.90 -7.60
CA PRO A 427 -10.95 7.71 -8.25
C PRO A 427 -11.26 8.77 -9.31
N TYR A 428 -10.52 9.88 -9.28
CA TYR A 428 -10.59 10.97 -10.25
C TYR A 428 -9.62 10.83 -11.43
N LEU A 429 -8.72 9.83 -11.40
CA LEU A 429 -7.84 9.53 -12.53
C LEU A 429 -8.54 8.55 -13.48
N THR A 430 -8.18 8.58 -14.77
CA THR A 430 -8.60 7.56 -15.72
C THR A 430 -7.85 6.25 -15.47
N GLN A 431 -8.31 5.15 -16.09
CA GLN A 431 -7.63 3.86 -15.99
C GLN A 431 -6.19 3.94 -16.52
N ALA A 432 -5.99 4.53 -17.69
CA ALA A 432 -4.67 4.73 -18.29
C ALA A 432 -3.75 5.55 -17.37
N GLN A 433 -4.29 6.60 -16.73
CA GLN A 433 -3.53 7.38 -15.76
C GLN A 433 -3.12 6.57 -14.53
N ARG A 434 -3.98 5.67 -14.03
CA ARG A 434 -3.62 4.78 -12.92
C ARG A 434 -2.53 3.77 -13.32
N SER A 435 -2.64 3.19 -14.51
CA SER A 435 -1.57 2.32 -15.05
C SER A 435 -0.25 3.07 -15.22
N GLU A 436 -0.30 4.35 -15.60
CA GLU A 436 0.89 5.20 -15.71
C GLU A 436 1.50 5.55 -14.34
N VAL A 437 0.67 5.77 -13.32
CA VAL A 437 1.14 5.89 -11.93
C VAL A 437 1.90 4.63 -11.51
N LEU A 438 1.34 3.45 -11.76
CA LEU A 438 2.03 2.18 -11.48
C LEU A 438 3.35 2.08 -12.24
N ARG A 439 3.32 2.39 -13.55
CA ARG A 439 4.49 2.33 -14.41
C ARG A 439 5.62 3.22 -13.92
N THR A 440 5.32 4.48 -13.61
CA THR A 440 6.34 5.45 -13.18
C THR A 440 6.89 5.17 -11.80
N THR A 441 6.22 4.34 -11.00
CA THR A 441 6.62 4.01 -9.63
C THR A 441 7.17 2.59 -9.48
N GLU A 442 7.33 1.82 -10.56
CA GLU A 442 7.83 0.45 -10.51
C GLU A 442 9.13 0.29 -9.73
N GLY A 443 9.23 -0.83 -9.03
CA GLY A 443 10.48 -1.29 -8.42
C GLY A 443 11.54 -1.69 -9.45
N PRO A 444 12.76 -1.97 -8.98
CA PRO A 444 13.89 -2.28 -9.86
C PRO A 444 13.64 -3.56 -10.66
N SER A 445 14.16 -3.60 -11.89
CA SER A 445 14.06 -4.75 -12.78
C SER A 445 15.14 -5.81 -12.48
N GLY A 446 15.21 -6.86 -13.29
CA GLY A 446 16.30 -7.83 -13.30
C GLY A 446 16.24 -8.86 -12.18
N TYR A 447 15.18 -8.88 -11.37
CA TYR A 447 14.99 -9.88 -10.31
C TYR A 447 14.29 -11.14 -10.82
N PHE A 448 14.29 -12.19 -10.00
CA PHE A 448 13.98 -13.54 -10.46
C PHE A 448 12.55 -13.72 -11.02
N LEU A 449 11.55 -13.11 -10.38
CA LEU A 449 10.16 -13.11 -10.87
C LEU A 449 9.90 -12.03 -11.94
N ASP A 450 10.86 -11.12 -12.16
CA ASP A 450 10.82 -10.06 -13.17
C ASP A 450 11.34 -10.49 -14.55
N ALA A 451 12.30 -11.41 -14.61
CA ALA A 451 12.87 -11.81 -15.88
C ALA A 451 12.03 -12.90 -16.58
N SER A 452 11.53 -12.57 -17.77
CA SER A 452 11.26 -13.55 -18.83
C SER A 452 12.56 -14.26 -19.27
N PRO A 453 12.50 -15.41 -19.97
CA PRO A 453 13.50 -16.48 -19.86
C PRO A 453 14.94 -16.00 -20.10
N LEU A 454 15.83 -16.59 -19.31
CA LEU A 454 17.25 -16.31 -19.03
C LEU A 454 18.20 -16.19 -20.26
N ASP A 455 17.66 -16.17 -21.48
CA ASP A 455 18.40 -16.32 -22.75
C ASP A 455 18.45 -15.02 -23.58
N GLY A 456 18.14 -13.87 -22.99
CA GLY A 456 18.45 -12.56 -23.58
C GLY A 456 17.58 -12.11 -24.77
N ALA A 457 16.44 -12.74 -25.02
CA ALA A 457 15.45 -12.20 -25.95
C ALA A 457 14.61 -11.12 -25.24
N PRO A 458 14.56 -9.86 -25.74
CA PRO A 458 13.69 -8.84 -25.18
C PRO A 458 12.22 -9.27 -25.31
N VAL A 459 11.46 -9.10 -24.23
CA VAL A 459 10.00 -9.23 -24.28
C VAL A 459 9.45 -7.93 -24.83
N ALA A 460 9.03 -7.96 -26.09
CA ALA A 460 8.16 -6.91 -26.59
C ALA A 460 6.82 -6.98 -25.83
N MET A 461 6.50 -5.91 -25.09
CA MET A 461 5.36 -5.76 -24.17
C MET A 461 3.98 -5.67 -24.86
N ALA A 462 3.86 -6.19 -26.07
CA ALA A 462 2.61 -6.22 -26.81
C ALA A 462 2.16 -7.68 -27.00
N GLY A 463 1.32 -8.16 -26.08
CA GLY A 463 0.51 -9.38 -26.25
C GLY A 463 1.22 -10.73 -25.99
N LYS A 464 1.91 -10.91 -24.86
CA LYS A 464 2.50 -12.21 -24.47
C LYS A 464 2.06 -12.63 -23.07
N GLY A 465 1.80 -13.93 -22.91
CA GLY A 465 1.11 -14.57 -21.78
C GLY A 465 1.76 -14.46 -20.36
N PRO A 466 1.31 -15.29 -19.40
CA PRO A 466 1.40 -14.98 -17.95
C PRO A 466 2.81 -14.78 -17.38
N ALA A 467 3.86 -15.33 -18.01
CA ALA A 467 5.24 -15.14 -17.56
C ALA A 467 5.79 -13.71 -17.80
N ALA A 468 5.25 -12.97 -18.76
CA ALA A 468 5.57 -11.54 -18.93
C ALA A 468 4.79 -10.67 -17.94
N GLU A 469 3.55 -11.07 -17.62
CA GLU A 469 2.72 -10.43 -16.60
C GLU A 469 3.37 -10.51 -15.22
N ALA A 470 3.95 -11.67 -14.87
CA ALA A 470 4.64 -11.91 -13.61
C ALA A 470 5.65 -10.82 -13.23
N GLY A 471 6.42 -10.36 -14.23
CA GLY A 471 7.47 -9.39 -13.97
C GLY A 471 6.92 -8.03 -13.59
N VAL A 472 5.86 -7.59 -14.27
CA VAL A 472 5.16 -6.36 -13.93
C VAL A 472 4.59 -6.42 -12.52
N TYR A 473 3.84 -7.48 -12.18
CA TYR A 473 3.22 -7.60 -10.86
C TYR A 473 4.22 -7.73 -9.72
N SER A 474 5.35 -8.40 -9.94
CA SER A 474 6.43 -8.49 -8.95
C SER A 474 7.11 -7.13 -8.70
N ARG A 475 7.08 -6.23 -9.69
CA ARG A 475 7.68 -4.89 -9.62
C ARG A 475 6.73 -3.82 -9.12
N LEU A 476 5.43 -4.05 -9.05
CA LEU A 476 4.48 -3.04 -8.57
C LEU A 476 4.85 -2.56 -7.16
N ASN A 477 5.15 -1.27 -7.05
CA ASN A 477 5.45 -0.60 -5.79
C ASN A 477 4.21 0.18 -5.33
N LEU A 478 3.22 -0.52 -4.78
CA LEU A 478 1.94 0.09 -4.41
C LEU A 478 2.07 1.18 -3.32
N PHE A 479 3.15 1.14 -2.52
CA PHE A 479 3.44 2.21 -1.56
C PHE A 479 3.83 3.51 -2.28
N ALA A 480 4.76 3.45 -3.25
CA ALA A 480 5.14 4.62 -4.04
C ALA A 480 4.01 5.06 -4.97
N ALA A 481 3.30 4.12 -5.61
CA ALA A 481 2.17 4.40 -6.48
C ALA A 481 1.06 5.18 -5.76
N ALA A 482 0.72 4.80 -4.52
CA ALA A 482 -0.25 5.55 -3.72
C ALA A 482 0.21 6.96 -3.29
N GLY A 483 1.49 7.29 -3.52
CA GLY A 483 2.05 8.63 -3.43
C GLY A 483 1.88 9.48 -4.69
N GLY A 484 1.24 8.98 -5.75
CA GLY A 484 1.04 9.69 -7.02
C GLY A 484 2.03 9.27 -8.11
N TYR A 485 2.13 10.06 -9.18
CA TYR A 485 3.14 9.85 -10.23
C TYR A 485 4.56 9.98 -9.66
N ALA A 486 5.56 9.38 -10.31
CA ALA A 486 6.97 9.74 -10.08
C ALA A 486 7.64 10.38 -11.31
N SER A 487 6.99 10.33 -12.47
CA SER A 487 7.41 11.01 -13.70
C SER A 487 6.18 11.41 -14.50
N LEU A 488 6.22 12.54 -15.20
CA LEU A 488 5.20 12.96 -16.17
C LEU A 488 5.82 12.90 -17.57
N ALA A 489 5.37 11.96 -18.41
CA ALA A 489 5.81 11.87 -19.80
C ALA A 489 5.17 12.97 -20.67
N ASP A 490 3.91 13.30 -20.37
CA ASP A 490 3.07 14.27 -21.09
C ASP A 490 2.40 15.24 -20.12
N GLN A 491 1.57 16.15 -20.64
CA GLN A 491 0.72 17.00 -19.80
C GLN A 491 -0.39 16.15 -19.14
N VAL A 492 -0.26 15.89 -17.84
CA VAL A 492 -1.24 15.12 -17.05
C VAL A 492 -2.34 16.04 -16.54
N ILE A 493 -3.60 15.72 -16.85
CA ILE A 493 -4.77 16.43 -16.35
C ILE A 493 -5.29 15.74 -15.09
N VAL A 494 -5.35 16.46 -13.98
CA VAL A 494 -5.98 16.01 -12.72
C VAL A 494 -7.27 16.78 -12.51
N ASP A 495 -8.41 16.13 -12.76
CA ASP A 495 -9.74 16.71 -12.52
C ASP A 495 -10.44 16.01 -11.35
N GLN A 496 -10.32 16.58 -10.15
CA GLN A 496 -10.90 16.02 -8.92
C GLN A 496 -12.44 16.01 -8.88
N ASP A 497 -13.12 16.66 -9.83
CA ASP A 497 -14.58 16.58 -9.99
C ASP A 497 -14.99 15.43 -10.95
N HIS A 498 -14.04 14.83 -11.69
CA HIS A 498 -14.30 13.81 -12.71
C HIS A 498 -14.32 12.39 -12.14
N ILE A 499 -15.36 12.06 -11.36
CA ILE A 499 -15.65 10.68 -10.93
C ILE A 499 -16.85 10.17 -11.74
N THR A 500 -16.59 9.33 -12.74
CA THR A 500 -17.63 8.84 -13.65
C THR A 500 -18.07 7.41 -13.34
N ASP A 501 -17.26 6.64 -12.61
CA ASP A 501 -17.60 5.27 -12.20
C ASP A 501 -18.51 5.30 -10.94
N PRO A 502 -19.76 4.79 -11.03
CA PRO A 502 -20.67 4.74 -9.88
C PRO A 502 -20.14 3.90 -8.72
N ASN A 503 -19.25 2.93 -8.96
CA ASN A 503 -18.62 2.12 -7.91
C ASN A 503 -17.63 2.93 -7.04
N LEU A 504 -17.22 4.12 -7.50
CA LEU A 504 -16.27 4.98 -6.77
C LEU A 504 -16.95 6.08 -5.96
N LYS A 505 -18.28 6.18 -6.03
CA LYS A 505 -19.10 7.13 -5.25
C LYS A 505 -18.84 7.11 -3.73
N PRO A 506 -18.51 5.98 -3.06
CA PRO A 506 -18.16 6.00 -1.63
C PRO A 506 -16.95 6.88 -1.26
N PHE A 507 -16.18 7.34 -2.25
CA PHE A 507 -14.95 8.11 -2.11
C PHE A 507 -15.08 9.59 -2.53
N ASP A 508 -16.30 10.10 -2.78
CA ASP A 508 -16.55 11.51 -3.14
C ASP A 508 -15.97 12.52 -2.14
N ASP A 509 -15.88 12.15 -0.85
CA ASP A 509 -15.29 13.01 0.19
C ASP A 509 -13.76 13.01 0.14
N PHE A 510 -13.17 11.86 -0.22
CA PHE A 510 -11.74 11.67 -0.33
C PHE A 510 -11.12 12.49 -1.47
N THR A 511 -11.82 12.67 -2.60
CA THR A 511 -11.27 13.40 -3.75
C THR A 511 -11.11 14.90 -3.55
N ARG A 512 -11.71 15.47 -2.50
CA ARG A 512 -11.67 16.91 -2.22
C ARG A 512 -10.30 17.39 -1.76
N PHE A 513 -9.48 16.50 -1.21
CA PHE A 513 -8.12 16.81 -0.77
C PHE A 513 -7.25 15.57 -0.96
N ASP A 514 -6.24 15.67 -1.82
CA ASP A 514 -5.29 14.58 -2.05
C ASP A 514 -3.85 15.09 -1.92
N VAL A 515 -2.95 14.18 -1.53
CA VAL A 515 -1.53 14.42 -1.36
C VAL A 515 -0.74 13.50 -2.28
N TRP A 516 0.07 14.10 -3.15
CA TRP A 516 1.12 13.37 -3.87
C TRP A 516 2.46 13.64 -3.19
N SER A 517 3.16 12.56 -2.85
CA SER A 517 4.34 12.56 -1.99
C SER A 517 5.61 12.05 -2.65
N ASN A 518 5.52 11.62 -3.89
CA ASN A 518 6.69 11.28 -4.68
C ASN A 518 7.40 12.55 -5.18
N ASP A 519 8.69 12.42 -5.47
CA ASP A 519 9.40 13.39 -6.29
C ASP A 519 9.01 13.12 -7.75
N ILE A 520 8.48 14.14 -8.44
CA ILE A 520 7.96 13.99 -9.80
C ILE A 520 8.91 14.63 -10.81
N ASP A 521 9.45 13.85 -11.73
CA ASP A 521 10.30 14.32 -12.83
C ASP A 521 9.64 14.16 -14.22
N GLY A 522 10.44 14.20 -15.28
CA GLY A 522 9.99 13.96 -16.65
C GLY A 522 9.76 15.22 -17.50
N PRO A 523 9.60 15.06 -18.83
CA PRO A 523 9.46 16.18 -19.75
C PRO A 523 8.06 16.84 -19.74
N GLY A 524 7.05 16.13 -19.24
CA GLY A 524 5.65 16.55 -19.21
C GLY A 524 5.35 17.58 -18.12
N GLY A 525 4.06 17.90 -17.95
CA GLY A 525 3.58 18.91 -17.00
C GLY A 525 2.26 18.50 -16.35
N LEU A 526 1.73 19.36 -15.48
CA LEU A 526 0.55 19.07 -14.66
C LEU A 526 -0.53 20.13 -14.89
N THR A 527 -1.74 19.71 -15.26
CA THR A 527 -2.92 20.59 -15.30
C THR A 527 -3.88 20.21 -14.17
N LYS A 528 -4.05 21.10 -13.20
CA LYS A 528 -4.97 20.95 -12.07
C LYS A 528 -6.34 21.56 -12.39
N ARG A 529 -7.36 20.71 -12.35
CA ARG A 529 -8.80 21.00 -12.49
C ARG A 529 -9.58 20.44 -11.29
N GLY A 530 -10.89 20.57 -11.33
CA GLY A 530 -11.78 20.17 -10.26
C GLY A 530 -11.76 21.13 -9.07
N SER A 531 -12.76 21.02 -8.20
CA SER A 531 -12.96 21.91 -7.06
C SER A 531 -12.05 21.62 -5.87
N GLY A 532 -11.45 20.43 -5.82
CA GLY A 532 -10.59 19.97 -4.73
C GLY A 532 -9.21 20.62 -4.67
N THR A 533 -8.46 20.22 -3.65
CA THR A 533 -7.04 20.55 -3.45
C THR A 533 -6.17 19.34 -3.81
N LEU A 534 -5.15 19.56 -4.63
CA LEU A 534 -4.03 18.63 -4.81
C LEU A 534 -2.80 19.23 -4.12
N ARG A 535 -2.24 18.52 -3.15
CA ARG A 535 -1.03 18.93 -2.43
C ARG A 535 0.19 18.13 -2.89
N LEU A 536 1.24 18.81 -3.32
CA LEU A 536 2.52 18.20 -3.68
C LEU A 536 3.53 18.41 -2.54
N THR A 537 4.08 17.31 -2.01
CA THR A 537 5.05 17.35 -0.90
C THR A 537 6.47 16.97 -1.32
N GLY A 538 6.65 16.45 -2.52
CA GLY A 538 7.95 16.02 -3.04
C GLY A 538 8.81 17.16 -3.59
N HIS A 539 9.94 16.77 -4.18
CA HIS A 539 10.86 17.63 -4.92
C HIS A 539 10.59 17.51 -6.42
N ASP A 540 9.58 18.22 -6.90
CA ASP A 540 9.09 18.11 -8.27
C ASP A 540 9.95 18.92 -9.25
N THR A 541 10.44 18.24 -10.29
CA THR A 541 11.39 18.78 -11.28
C THR A 541 10.98 18.57 -12.73
N PHE A 542 9.74 18.13 -12.97
CA PHE A 542 9.18 17.99 -14.31
C PHE A 542 9.27 19.30 -15.13
N LYS A 543 9.41 19.19 -16.46
CA LYS A 543 9.83 20.32 -17.32
C LYS A 543 8.67 21.08 -17.96
N GLY A 544 7.53 20.43 -18.15
CA GLY A 544 6.31 21.07 -18.62
C GLY A 544 5.68 21.96 -17.54
N PRO A 545 4.79 22.88 -17.91
CA PRO A 545 4.21 23.83 -16.98
C PRO A 545 3.25 23.17 -15.98
N ALA A 546 3.16 23.74 -14.79
CA ALA A 546 2.07 23.49 -13.85
C ALA A 546 0.95 24.50 -14.10
N ILE A 547 -0.19 24.06 -14.62
CA ILE A 547 -1.35 24.90 -14.95
C ILE A 547 -2.45 24.66 -13.92
N VAL A 548 -2.87 25.70 -13.20
CA VAL A 548 -3.96 25.64 -12.23
C VAL A 548 -5.19 26.31 -12.83
N GLU A 549 -6.10 25.51 -13.40
CA GLU A 549 -7.31 26.02 -14.03
C GLU A 549 -8.46 26.16 -13.03
N LYS A 550 -8.56 25.27 -12.04
CA LYS A 550 -9.63 25.28 -11.03
C LYS A 550 -9.18 24.61 -9.73
N GLY A 551 -9.78 25.02 -8.62
CA GLY A 551 -9.49 24.47 -7.31
C GLY A 551 -8.12 24.93 -6.82
N THR A 552 -7.45 24.11 -6.00
CA THR A 552 -6.16 24.48 -5.41
C THR A 552 -5.05 23.50 -5.77
N LEU A 553 -3.90 24.02 -6.20
CA LEU A 553 -2.63 23.32 -6.17
C LEU A 553 -1.84 23.84 -4.97
N GLU A 554 -1.58 23.00 -3.97
CA GLU A 554 -0.82 23.36 -2.77
C GLU A 554 0.60 22.78 -2.85
N ILE A 555 1.62 23.63 -2.79
CA ILE A 555 3.02 23.21 -2.80
C ILE A 555 3.56 23.24 -1.37
N ALA A 556 3.76 22.06 -0.78
CA ALA A 556 4.39 21.89 0.53
C ALA A 556 5.89 21.55 0.42
N GLY A 557 6.28 20.87 -0.67
CA GLY A 557 7.67 20.57 -1.01
C GLY A 557 8.29 21.65 -1.92
N SER A 558 8.81 21.25 -3.07
CA SER A 558 9.32 22.18 -4.08
C SER A 558 8.84 21.85 -5.49
N LEU A 559 8.48 22.86 -6.28
CA LEU A 559 8.06 22.73 -7.67
C LEU A 559 8.92 23.64 -8.56
N ALA A 560 9.85 23.05 -9.32
CA ALA A 560 10.74 23.81 -10.19
C ALA A 560 10.04 24.35 -11.45
N ALA A 561 8.96 23.70 -11.89
CA ALA A 561 8.23 24.07 -13.10
C ALA A 561 7.59 25.47 -13.00
N ASP A 562 7.51 26.15 -14.14
CA ASP A 562 6.75 27.39 -14.25
C ASP A 562 5.27 27.13 -13.96
N THR A 563 4.72 27.94 -13.05
CA THR A 563 3.34 27.79 -12.58
C THR A 563 2.45 28.89 -13.13
N GLN A 564 1.37 28.50 -13.80
CA GLN A 564 0.37 29.39 -14.38
C GLN A 564 -0.96 29.17 -13.67
N VAL A 565 -1.51 30.23 -13.07
CA VAL A 565 -2.79 30.19 -12.37
C VAL A 565 -3.84 30.94 -13.18
N ALA A 566 -4.82 30.23 -13.70
CA ALA A 566 -5.92 30.79 -14.47
C ALA A 566 -7.06 31.30 -13.57
N ALA A 567 -8.07 31.90 -14.19
CA ALA A 567 -9.27 32.35 -13.49
C ALA A 567 -9.98 31.17 -12.79
N GLY A 568 -10.21 31.29 -11.48
CA GLY A 568 -10.80 30.22 -10.66
C GLY A 568 -9.81 29.18 -10.12
N GLY A 569 -8.53 29.25 -10.51
CA GLY A 569 -7.45 28.48 -9.92
C GLY A 569 -6.81 29.19 -8.72
N THR A 570 -6.26 28.40 -7.80
CA THR A 570 -5.49 28.88 -6.65
C THR A 570 -4.16 28.14 -6.52
N LEU A 571 -3.05 28.87 -6.47
CA LEU A 571 -1.77 28.34 -6.00
C LEU A 571 -1.63 28.63 -4.51
N ALA A 572 -1.35 27.61 -3.71
CA ALA A 572 -1.17 27.73 -2.27
C ALA A 572 0.10 27.01 -1.78
N GLY A 573 0.41 27.12 -0.50
CA GLY A 573 1.40 26.27 0.17
C GLY A 573 2.50 27.03 0.91
N THR A 574 3.40 26.24 1.50
CA THR A 574 4.54 26.72 2.31
C THR A 574 5.90 26.40 1.68
N GLY A 575 5.87 25.77 0.51
CA GLY A 575 7.04 25.27 -0.18
C GLY A 575 7.77 26.32 -1.02
N THR A 576 8.51 25.83 -2.00
CA THR A 576 9.22 26.67 -2.99
C THR A 576 8.69 26.39 -4.39
N VAL A 577 8.46 27.44 -5.18
CA VAL A 577 8.00 27.34 -6.58
C VAL A 577 8.96 28.06 -7.52
N GLY A 578 8.96 27.69 -8.81
CA GLY A 578 9.69 28.37 -9.89
C GLY A 578 9.13 29.75 -10.22
N ASN A 579 9.00 30.08 -11.52
CA ASN A 579 8.27 31.30 -11.90
C ASN A 579 6.77 31.12 -11.67
N VAL A 580 6.09 32.19 -11.25
CA VAL A 580 4.64 32.19 -11.03
C VAL A 580 3.98 33.31 -11.80
N THR A 581 2.96 32.98 -12.58
CA THR A 581 2.07 33.94 -13.24
C THR A 581 0.63 33.68 -12.81
N VAL A 582 -0.01 34.68 -12.22
CA VAL A 582 -1.43 34.62 -11.82
C VAL A 582 -2.24 35.54 -12.72
N ALA A 583 -3.11 34.95 -13.53
CA ALA A 583 -3.99 35.67 -14.42
C ALA A 583 -5.15 36.36 -13.67
N ALA A 584 -5.88 37.23 -14.38
CA ALA A 584 -7.08 37.87 -13.84
C ALA A 584 -8.07 36.82 -13.31
N GLY A 585 -8.56 37.03 -12.08
CA GLY A 585 -9.46 36.10 -11.40
C GLY A 585 -8.81 34.82 -10.84
N GLY A 586 -7.50 34.64 -11.00
CA GLY A 586 -6.72 33.61 -10.30
C GLY A 586 -6.26 34.09 -8.92
N ALA A 587 -5.85 33.15 -8.06
CA ALA A 587 -5.41 33.46 -6.70
C ALA A 587 -4.05 32.85 -6.32
N LEU A 588 -3.28 33.61 -5.55
CA LEU A 588 -2.09 33.14 -4.82
C LEU A 588 -2.38 33.22 -3.32
N LYS A 589 -2.19 32.12 -2.61
CA LYS A 589 -2.49 32.01 -1.17
C LYS A 589 -1.32 31.37 -0.42
N PRO A 590 -0.32 32.15 0.03
CA PRO A 590 0.77 31.61 0.84
C PRO A 590 0.27 31.01 2.16
N GLY A 591 0.89 29.91 2.58
CA GLY A 591 0.45 29.09 3.70
C GLY A 591 -0.27 27.81 3.25
N SER A 592 -0.39 26.84 4.16
CA SER A 592 -1.23 25.66 3.91
C SER A 592 -2.69 26.09 3.75
N VAL A 593 -3.52 25.32 3.05
CA VAL A 593 -4.90 25.72 2.71
C VAL A 593 -5.74 26.15 3.93
N ASP A 594 -5.48 25.56 5.10
CA ASP A 594 -6.19 25.88 6.36
C ASP A 594 -5.36 26.74 7.34
N GLY A 595 -4.11 27.08 6.97
CA GLY A 595 -3.13 27.76 7.81
C GLY A 595 -2.62 29.07 7.22
N GLY A 596 -1.94 29.87 8.05
CA GLY A 596 -1.04 30.91 7.56
C GLY A 596 0.35 30.34 7.30
N GLY A 597 1.17 31.04 6.53
CA GLY A 597 2.55 30.64 6.25
C GLY A 597 3.17 31.51 5.16
N ALA A 598 4.35 31.09 4.71
CA ALA A 598 5.07 31.78 3.65
C ALA A 598 5.35 30.84 2.48
N LEU A 599 5.18 31.34 1.25
CA LEU A 599 5.56 30.66 0.02
C LEU A 599 6.79 31.35 -0.58
N ALA A 600 7.80 30.56 -0.97
CA ALA A 600 8.98 31.06 -1.66
C ALA A 600 8.84 30.90 -3.18
N VAL A 601 9.12 31.96 -3.91
CA VAL A 601 9.18 31.99 -5.38
C VAL A 601 10.66 32.14 -5.75
N ALA A 602 11.28 31.04 -6.16
CA ALA A 602 12.69 31.02 -6.59
C ALA A 602 12.89 31.74 -7.94
N GLY A 603 11.82 31.88 -8.74
CA GLY A 603 11.80 32.65 -9.97
C GLY A 603 11.24 34.07 -9.79
N SER A 604 10.62 34.58 -10.85
CA SER A 604 9.87 35.84 -10.85
C SER A 604 8.38 35.62 -10.58
N LEU A 605 7.71 36.65 -10.06
CA LEU A 605 6.27 36.63 -9.77
C LEU A 605 5.55 37.70 -10.61
N THR A 606 4.48 37.30 -11.29
CA THR A 606 3.57 38.22 -11.98
C THR A 606 2.16 38.05 -11.43
N LEU A 607 1.58 39.13 -10.90
CA LEU A 607 0.17 39.20 -10.52
C LEU A 607 -0.54 40.17 -11.46
N ALA A 608 -1.35 39.62 -12.36
CA ALA A 608 -2.10 40.41 -13.33
C ALA A 608 -3.20 41.25 -12.65
N LYS A 609 -3.76 42.19 -13.41
CA LYS A 609 -4.95 42.94 -12.99
C LYS A 609 -6.06 41.99 -12.56
N ASP A 610 -6.69 42.30 -11.42
CA ASP A 610 -7.77 41.50 -10.81
C ASP A 610 -7.38 40.07 -10.38
N ALA A 611 -6.11 39.68 -10.42
CA ALA A 611 -5.61 38.54 -9.65
C ALA A 611 -5.70 38.84 -8.14
N ALA A 612 -5.77 37.81 -7.29
CA ALA A 612 -5.81 37.97 -5.84
C ALA A 612 -4.56 37.40 -5.16
N LEU A 613 -3.94 38.17 -4.27
CA LEU A 613 -3.04 37.65 -3.24
C LEU A 613 -3.82 37.57 -1.92
N THR A 614 -4.08 36.36 -1.43
CA THR A 614 -4.79 36.14 -0.17
C THR A 614 -3.81 35.74 0.92
N ILE A 615 -3.60 36.62 1.91
CA ILE A 615 -2.77 36.32 3.07
C ILE A 615 -3.64 35.94 4.28
N ARG A 616 -3.18 34.98 5.07
CA ARG A 616 -3.77 34.63 6.37
C ARG A 616 -2.72 34.93 7.45
N PRO A 617 -2.90 35.99 8.26
CA PRO A 617 -1.98 36.30 9.35
C PRO A 617 -1.82 35.10 10.29
N ALA A 618 -0.59 34.78 10.68
CA ALA A 618 -0.29 33.69 11.62
C ALA A 618 0.69 34.18 12.70
N ARG A 619 0.63 33.53 13.87
CA ARG A 619 1.36 33.94 15.09
C ARG A 619 2.89 33.80 14.94
N GLU A 620 3.32 32.81 14.17
CA GLU A 620 4.73 32.45 13.97
C GLU A 620 4.98 32.25 12.47
N VAL A 621 5.32 33.33 11.76
CA VAL A 621 5.83 33.25 10.38
C VAL A 621 7.17 33.97 10.36
N GLN A 622 8.23 33.27 9.96
CA GLN A 622 9.51 33.90 9.68
C GLN A 622 9.43 34.62 8.32
N GLY A 623 9.52 35.95 8.36
CA GLY A 623 9.55 36.79 7.17
C GLY A 623 8.17 37.03 6.53
N PRO A 624 8.14 37.61 5.32
CA PRO A 624 6.90 37.95 4.65
C PRO A 624 6.18 36.69 4.12
N PRO A 625 4.84 36.71 3.99
CA PRO A 625 4.07 35.64 3.36
C PRO A 625 4.53 35.27 1.94
N ILE A 626 5.05 36.22 1.17
CA ILE A 626 5.65 35.94 -0.14
C ILE A 626 7.10 36.44 -0.17
N ARG A 627 8.02 35.54 -0.54
CA ARG A 627 9.41 35.86 -0.85
C ARG A 627 9.69 35.52 -2.31
N VAL A 628 10.21 36.48 -3.07
CA VAL A 628 10.56 36.33 -4.48
C VAL A 628 12.05 36.56 -4.65
N GLU A 629 12.76 35.59 -5.20
CA GLU A 629 14.19 35.74 -5.52
C GLU A 629 14.38 36.59 -6.79
N GLY A 630 13.48 36.45 -7.78
CA GLY A 630 13.43 37.28 -8.97
C GLY A 630 12.69 38.62 -8.78
N HIS A 631 12.18 39.14 -9.89
CA HIS A 631 11.41 40.38 -9.93
C HIS A 631 9.91 40.12 -9.68
N ALA A 632 9.22 41.02 -8.99
CA ALA A 632 7.77 40.95 -8.80
C ALA A 632 7.04 42.07 -9.57
N MET A 633 6.15 41.69 -10.48
CA MET A 633 5.27 42.60 -11.22
C MET A 633 3.85 42.57 -10.65
N LEU A 634 3.34 43.74 -10.22
CA LEU A 634 2.02 43.91 -9.62
C LEU A 634 1.16 44.82 -10.53
N ASP A 635 0.29 44.25 -11.35
CA ASP A 635 -0.49 45.00 -12.34
C ASP A 635 -1.91 45.34 -11.84
N GLY A 636 -2.03 45.91 -10.64
CA GLY A 636 -3.34 46.21 -10.04
C GLY A 636 -4.08 44.97 -9.53
N ALA A 637 -3.34 43.96 -9.08
CA ALA A 637 -3.87 42.81 -8.34
C ALA A 637 -4.50 43.24 -7.01
N LYS A 638 -5.39 42.42 -6.45
CA LYS A 638 -6.07 42.66 -5.17
C LYS A 638 -5.28 42.02 -4.03
N LEU A 639 -5.09 42.74 -2.93
CA LEU A 639 -4.64 42.15 -1.67
C LEU A 639 -5.85 41.83 -0.80
N ILE A 640 -5.96 40.56 -0.39
CA ILE A 640 -7.01 40.05 0.49
C ILE A 640 -6.36 39.56 1.78
N VAL A 641 -6.85 40.01 2.92
CA VAL A 641 -6.43 39.53 4.25
C VAL A 641 -7.56 38.73 4.86
N SER A 642 -7.41 37.41 4.86
CA SER A 642 -8.40 36.50 5.45
C SER A 642 -8.27 36.42 6.98
N ALA A 643 -9.33 35.96 7.64
CA ALA A 643 -9.35 35.80 9.08
C ALA A 643 -8.21 34.89 9.56
N GLY A 644 -7.45 35.37 10.56
CA GLY A 644 -6.27 34.69 11.09
C GLY A 644 -5.88 35.26 12.44
N HIS A 645 -4.60 35.21 12.77
CA HIS A 645 -4.08 35.83 13.98
C HIS A 645 -4.35 37.34 13.97
N PRO A 646 -4.82 37.95 15.09
CA PRO A 646 -5.06 39.39 15.13
C PRO A 646 -3.81 40.18 14.77
N MET A 647 -3.94 41.09 13.80
CA MET A 647 -2.87 42.04 13.47
C MET A 647 -2.85 43.17 14.51
N SER A 648 -1.65 43.63 14.87
CA SER A 648 -1.49 44.81 15.74
C SER A 648 -1.69 46.09 14.92
N PRO A 649 -2.69 46.93 15.22
CA PRO A 649 -2.90 48.18 14.50
C PRO A 649 -1.66 49.08 14.50
N GLY A 650 -1.43 49.78 13.38
CA GLY A 650 -0.31 50.69 13.20
C GLY A 650 1.07 50.03 13.04
N LYS A 651 1.19 48.71 13.19
CA LYS A 651 2.44 48.00 12.89
C LYS A 651 2.42 47.50 11.44
N PRO A 652 3.40 47.90 10.60
CA PRO A 652 3.47 47.43 9.22
C PRO A 652 3.81 45.93 9.18
N LEU A 653 3.00 45.17 8.44
CA LEU A 653 3.26 43.79 8.03
C LEU A 653 3.93 43.81 6.65
N LYS A 654 5.14 43.27 6.53
CA LYS A 654 5.75 43.02 5.21
C LYS A 654 4.99 41.87 4.54
N VAL A 655 4.28 42.16 3.46
CA VAL A 655 3.41 41.21 2.74
C VAL A 655 4.19 40.44 1.67
N LEU A 656 5.05 41.16 0.95
CA LEU A 656 5.82 40.65 -0.17
C LEU A 656 7.22 41.26 -0.12
N GLU A 657 8.22 40.44 -0.41
CA GLU A 657 9.60 40.87 -0.63
C GLU A 657 10.12 40.25 -1.93
N ALA A 658 10.76 41.05 -2.79
CA ALA A 658 11.33 40.64 -4.06
C ALA A 658 12.76 41.15 -4.19
N LYS A 659 13.75 40.24 -4.23
CA LYS A 659 15.18 40.62 -4.33
C LYS A 659 15.53 41.24 -5.69
N GLY A 660 14.85 40.83 -6.76
CA GLY A 660 14.97 41.43 -8.09
C GLY A 660 14.20 42.74 -8.27
N GLY A 661 13.59 43.28 -7.20
CA GLY A 661 12.81 44.51 -7.21
C GLY A 661 11.33 44.32 -7.53
N ILE A 662 10.55 45.39 -7.34
CA ILE A 662 9.10 45.43 -7.57
C ILE A 662 8.76 46.47 -8.64
N SER A 663 7.88 46.11 -9.58
CA SER A 663 7.23 47.07 -10.48
C SER A 663 5.70 47.00 -10.36
N GLY A 664 5.06 48.15 -10.64
CA GLY A 664 3.61 48.28 -10.48
C GLY A 664 3.17 48.36 -9.01
N LYS A 665 1.87 48.22 -8.77
CA LYS A 665 1.23 48.30 -7.44
C LYS A 665 0.02 47.37 -7.36
N PHE A 666 -0.37 47.01 -6.14
CA PHE A 666 -1.70 46.43 -5.91
C PHE A 666 -2.78 47.48 -6.20
N ALA A 667 -4.02 47.04 -6.43
CA ALA A 667 -5.19 47.89 -6.35
C ALA A 667 -5.24 48.59 -4.97
N PRO A 668 -5.74 49.84 -4.90
CA PRO A 668 -5.68 50.64 -3.68
C PRO A 668 -6.53 50.07 -2.54
N ASP A 669 -7.59 49.33 -2.86
CA ASP A 669 -8.50 48.74 -1.88
C ASP A 669 -7.96 47.40 -1.37
N VAL A 670 -7.70 47.33 -0.05
CA VAL A 670 -7.39 46.08 0.65
C VAL A 670 -8.68 45.48 1.18
N VAL A 671 -8.98 44.24 0.77
CA VAL A 671 -10.14 43.50 1.29
C VAL A 671 -9.69 42.74 2.53
N THR A 672 -10.43 42.86 3.64
CA THR A 672 -10.07 42.22 4.91
C THR A 672 -11.28 41.52 5.52
N ASP A 673 -11.05 40.39 6.18
CA ASP A 673 -12.05 39.64 6.95
C ASP A 673 -11.47 39.31 8.34
N PRO A 674 -11.97 39.94 9.44
CA PRO A 674 -13.02 40.95 9.49
C PRO A 674 -12.60 42.28 8.82
N PRO A 675 -13.57 43.13 8.41
CA PRO A 675 -13.27 44.40 7.74
C PRO A 675 -12.46 45.33 8.66
N LEU A 676 -11.28 45.68 8.17
CA LEU A 676 -10.27 46.59 8.68
C LEU A 676 -9.86 47.52 7.54
N ARG A 677 -9.68 48.81 7.85
CA ARG A 677 -9.00 49.73 6.94
C ARG A 677 -7.52 49.40 6.94
N GLY A 678 -6.94 49.28 5.75
CA GLY A 678 -5.54 49.00 5.54
C GLY A 678 -4.95 49.96 4.53
N THR A 679 -3.72 50.40 4.77
CA THR A 679 -2.94 51.22 3.82
C THR A 679 -1.73 50.43 3.34
N LEU A 680 -1.39 50.59 2.06
CA LEU A 680 -0.24 49.96 1.43
C LEU A 680 0.89 50.96 1.26
N SER A 681 2.11 50.55 1.62
CA SER A 681 3.34 51.29 1.33
C SER A 681 4.36 50.38 0.63
N TYR A 682 5.28 51.01 -0.09
CA TYR A 682 6.22 50.36 -1.00
C TYR A 682 7.63 50.91 -0.80
N ASP A 683 8.61 50.02 -0.83
CA ASP A 683 10.00 50.37 -1.13
C ASP A 683 10.42 49.68 -2.45
N ALA A 684 11.71 49.74 -2.82
CA ALA A 684 12.19 49.15 -4.07
C ALA A 684 11.97 47.63 -4.16
N ASN A 685 11.94 46.94 -3.00
CA ASN A 685 11.99 45.49 -2.89
C ASN A 685 10.86 44.90 -2.03
N ALA A 686 10.00 45.70 -1.39
CA ALA A 686 8.97 45.19 -0.49
C ALA A 686 7.65 45.98 -0.52
N VAL A 687 6.58 45.26 -0.19
CA VAL A 687 5.24 45.81 0.05
C VAL A 687 4.86 45.62 1.52
N TYR A 688 4.34 46.68 2.14
CA TYR A 688 3.86 46.64 3.52
C TYR A 688 2.38 46.97 3.60
N LEU A 689 1.68 46.26 4.49
CA LEU A 689 0.31 46.53 4.89
C LEU A 689 0.30 47.07 6.32
N THR A 690 -0.31 48.23 6.55
CA THR A 690 -0.57 48.75 7.90
C THR A 690 -2.06 48.82 8.12
N THR A 691 -2.57 48.13 9.14
CA THR A 691 -3.99 48.21 9.51
C THR A 691 -4.25 49.35 10.49
N GLU A 692 -5.38 50.03 10.31
CA GLU A 692 -5.85 51.07 11.22
C GLU A 692 -6.57 50.41 12.43
N GLY A 693 -6.50 51.06 13.59
CA GLY A 693 -7.30 50.66 14.75
C GLY A 693 -8.78 50.88 14.46
N ARG A 694 -9.65 50.02 15.00
CA ARG A 694 -11.10 50.18 14.88
C ARG A 694 -11.59 51.50 15.49
#